data_AF-A0A3Q2HU23-F1
#
_entry.id   AF-A0A3Q2HU23-F1
#
_cell.length_a   1.000
_cell.length_b   1.000
_cell.length_c   1.000
_cell.angle_alpha   90.00
_cell.angle_beta   90.00
_cell.angle_gamma   90.00
#
_symmetry.space_group_name_H-M   'P 1'
#
loop_
_entity.id
_entity.type
_entity.pdbx_description
1 polymer ?
#
loop_
_entity_poly.entity_id
_entity_poly.type
_entity_poly.pdbx_seq_one_letter_code
_entity_poly.pdbx_strand_id
1 'polypeptide(L)'
;MSDQEEEFNAQNVVDASEESKDAFESINIPGSSEELPESEQTEDNESELEQSGGSHGPHVEEETDQRALSLEPIADAQASEEVMSPEYVLSSPGHHEEPYLTHSDTAVQSAEQYINDGSLTLLDKIKAIKESLKESAKDSFATVKVVLLPVCQEIIMPFKIDTIFKYLKDHFSSLLSVPPDVLQIQYSGMILKNNETLLQYGVKAQDIVQVEIFSTHPDEYPIKRIDGLHDVSQIITVTVQTGVDKFQEVAVEIIKSDFHKPFLGGFRHKITGIEYHNAGTQTVPRKIAGKHSVFCRDTQTVFQRKKLQQTANTTSTQMTKIGVYVSNMTDKLVTPGKYFSAEEYHAQRLKAVLVLQTYYRQWHAKIVVKELKKQKMLRLEWEAQEEVRKTREKEAWMQLDYYRRHNPQTKEDFELLYNALEFWQREELAHINQSFTGAERKAALCELLEKETQIIASIGRHRYVAYMANQEALIQAFLDKCSAPKMWRTFDGKMMEMDTQFTIRARELQNIYKCIMLKSISQDERLDVLLTLKHTVKAPQDPMKFYKKIYFCHSCQLYLPSTEFAVSSTSQRIYRCRHCINLDNETRQRESFLKYKCLLQRLYYSEADYEDDSKIAFLMQLQDIQYLTENIWASQSVLSAWTNLNDLVMVRWDKSLEWSPWNCILLTKDEGAAHLRLTSIEQGYEPLFIHKIKHKHILAKNYFSQIPLLASCIPDGEIDAIRKKYHPETTPKIIKAQGPSP
;
A
#
# COMPACT_ATOMS: atom_id res chain seq x y z
N MET A 1 -2.89 79.00 27.36
CA MET A 1 -4.27 79.45 27.62
C MET A 1 -5.10 78.20 27.71
N SER A 2 -5.03 77.53 28.86
CA SER A 2 -5.92 77.71 30.03
C SER A 2 -7.15 76.82 29.85
N ASP A 3 -7.50 75.87 30.70
CA ASP A 3 -7.01 75.41 32.00
C ASP A 3 -7.68 74.06 32.29
N GLN A 4 -6.98 73.19 33.06
CA GLN A 4 -7.46 72.38 34.20
C GLN A 4 -8.57 71.31 33.98
N GLU A 5 -8.56 70.12 34.59
CA GLU A 5 -7.96 69.68 35.85
C GLU A 5 -7.87 68.13 35.90
N GLU A 6 -6.78 67.64 36.50
CA GLU A 6 -6.51 66.24 36.89
C GLU A 6 -7.02 65.95 38.31
N GLU A 7 -7.31 64.68 38.63
CA GLU A 7 -6.97 64.03 39.92
C GLU A 7 -7.35 62.53 39.83
N PHE A 8 -6.44 61.57 39.69
CA PHE A 8 -5.43 60.96 40.60
C PHE A 8 -5.95 59.96 41.65
N ASN A 9 -5.30 58.79 41.59
CA ASN A 9 -4.76 57.93 42.67
C ASN A 9 -5.47 56.66 43.16
N ALA A 10 -4.59 55.66 43.30
CA ALA A 10 -4.76 54.26 43.63
C ALA A 10 -4.63 54.00 45.14
N GLN A 11 -5.11 52.85 45.64
CA GLN A 11 -4.52 52.23 46.83
C GLN A 11 -4.82 50.72 46.96
N ASN A 12 -3.75 49.94 47.12
CA ASN A 12 -3.70 48.58 47.70
C ASN A 12 -3.59 48.65 49.23
N VAL A 13 -4.16 47.70 49.97
CA VAL A 13 -3.80 47.23 51.35
C VAL A 13 -4.41 45.80 51.48
N VAL A 14 -3.73 44.65 51.64
CA VAL A 14 -2.73 44.08 52.59
C VAL A 14 -3.33 43.36 53.81
N ASP A 15 -2.92 42.07 53.94
CA ASP A 15 -2.73 41.16 55.09
C ASP A 15 -3.84 40.34 55.81
N ALA A 16 -3.70 39.01 55.63
CA ALA A 16 -3.40 37.93 56.60
C ALA A 16 -4.38 37.47 57.72
N SER A 17 -4.72 36.16 57.69
CA SER A 17 -4.83 35.21 58.84
C SER A 17 -5.34 33.83 58.32
N GLU A 18 -4.53 32.77 58.31
CA GLU A 18 -4.46 31.67 59.30
C GLU A 18 -5.52 30.56 59.17
N GLU A 19 -5.03 29.30 59.13
CA GLU A 19 -5.65 28.02 59.57
C GLU A 19 -6.95 27.54 58.89
N SER A 20 -7.34 26.26 58.78
CA SER A 20 -6.75 24.93 58.88
C SER A 20 -7.87 23.94 58.44
N LYS A 21 -7.48 22.74 57.98
CA LYS A 21 -8.19 21.44 58.09
C LYS A 21 -9.48 21.12 57.28
N ASP A 22 -9.34 19.96 56.63
CA ASP A 22 -10.22 18.79 56.61
C ASP A 22 -11.47 18.67 55.70
N ALA A 23 -11.43 17.53 55.00
CA ALA A 23 -12.50 16.58 54.69
C ALA A 23 -13.53 16.87 53.56
N PHE A 24 -13.34 16.08 52.50
CA PHE A 24 -14.34 15.24 51.81
C PHE A 24 -15.83 15.55 52.01
N GLU A 25 -16.54 15.80 50.92
CA GLU A 25 -17.84 15.14 50.74
C GLU A 25 -18.16 14.86 49.26
N SER A 26 -18.29 13.57 49.02
CA SER A 26 -18.69 12.85 47.81
C SER A 26 -20.19 12.96 47.56
N ILE A 27 -20.59 13.22 46.31
CA ILE A 27 -21.99 13.08 45.87
C ILE A 27 -22.22 11.63 45.43
N ASN A 28 -23.12 10.98 46.16
CA ASN A 28 -23.47 9.57 46.10
C ASN A 28 -24.44 9.20 44.96
N ILE A 29 -24.27 7.94 44.53
CA ILE A 29 -25.11 7.11 43.66
C ILE A 29 -26.43 6.78 44.39
N PRO A 30 -27.59 6.74 43.72
CA PRO A 30 -28.81 6.19 44.31
C PRO A 30 -28.87 4.66 44.09
N GLY A 31 -28.93 3.93 45.19
CA GLY A 31 -29.42 2.55 45.25
C GLY A 31 -30.65 2.50 46.15
N SER A 32 -31.70 1.82 45.70
CA SER A 32 -32.87 1.46 46.52
C SER A 32 -32.95 -0.07 46.59
N SER A 33 -32.88 -0.60 47.81
CA SER A 33 -33.30 -1.96 48.16
C SER A 33 -34.70 -1.89 48.77
N GLU A 34 -35.54 -2.87 48.49
CA GLU A 34 -36.66 -3.31 49.34
C GLU A 34 -36.70 -4.84 49.37
N GLU A 35 -37.33 -5.36 50.41
CA GLU A 35 -37.04 -6.60 51.15
C GLU A 35 -37.62 -7.93 50.58
N LEU A 36 -37.12 -9.02 51.19
CA LEU A 36 -37.43 -10.47 51.22
C LEU A 36 -38.95 -10.88 51.21
N PRO A 37 -39.39 -12.17 51.12
CA PRO A 37 -38.71 -13.42 51.56
C PRO A 37 -38.97 -14.78 50.83
N GLU A 38 -38.17 -15.78 51.23
CA GLU A 38 -38.46 -17.21 51.54
C GLU A 38 -38.71 -18.35 50.51
N SER A 39 -38.27 -19.55 50.98
CA SER A 39 -38.41 -20.96 50.54
C SER A 39 -37.51 -21.45 49.39
N GLU A 40 -36.58 -22.41 49.53
CA GLU A 40 -36.47 -23.77 50.13
C GLU A 40 -36.43 -24.85 49.03
N GLN A 41 -35.50 -25.83 49.21
CA GLN A 41 -35.43 -27.18 48.59
C GLN A 41 -34.89 -27.24 47.14
N THR A 42 -33.96 -28.12 46.73
CA THR A 42 -33.45 -29.41 47.26
C THR A 42 -32.11 -29.79 46.58
N GLU A 43 -31.20 -30.35 47.38
CA GLU A 43 -30.39 -31.59 47.21
C GLU A 43 -29.63 -31.89 45.89
N ASP A 44 -28.30 -31.92 46.04
CA ASP A 44 -27.39 -33.05 45.85
C ASP A 44 -27.50 -33.96 44.60
N ASN A 45 -26.39 -34.03 43.86
CA ASN A 45 -25.61 -35.28 43.73
C ASN A 45 -24.24 -35.03 43.12
N GLU A 46 -23.20 -35.27 43.93
CA GLU A 46 -21.86 -35.62 43.48
C GLU A 46 -21.82 -37.09 43.02
N SER A 47 -21.06 -37.41 41.96
CA SER A 47 -20.06 -38.48 42.01
C SER A 47 -19.27 -38.63 40.69
N GLU A 48 -17.95 -38.43 40.81
CA GLU A 48 -16.83 -39.25 40.32
C GLU A 48 -16.44 -39.34 38.81
N LEU A 49 -15.28 -38.73 38.48
CA LEU A 49 -14.01 -39.33 37.99
C LEU A 49 -14.07 -40.68 37.21
N GLU A 50 -13.42 -40.93 36.05
CA GLU A 50 -12.06 -40.59 35.58
C GLU A 50 -11.87 -40.62 34.03
N GLN A 51 -10.92 -39.79 33.57
CA GLN A 51 -9.86 -39.96 32.54
C GLN A 51 -10.10 -40.66 31.17
N SER A 52 -9.85 -39.94 30.07
CA SER A 52 -8.65 -40.10 29.19
C SER A 52 -8.71 -39.14 27.99
N GLY A 53 -7.53 -38.68 27.52
CA GLY A 53 -7.37 -37.45 26.75
C GLY A 53 -7.35 -37.54 25.21
N GLY A 54 -7.09 -36.38 24.59
CA GLY A 54 -6.85 -36.25 23.15
C GLY A 54 -6.91 -34.79 22.68
N SER A 55 -5.75 -34.18 22.51
CA SER A 55 -5.53 -32.80 22.05
C SER A 55 -5.99 -32.55 20.61
N HIS A 56 -6.70 -31.44 20.36
CA HIS A 56 -6.79 -30.80 19.05
C HIS A 56 -6.55 -29.29 19.17
N GLY A 57 -5.59 -28.79 18.39
CA GLY A 57 -5.20 -27.37 18.34
C GLY A 57 -6.12 -26.53 17.46
N PRO A 58 -6.13 -25.19 17.66
CA PRO A 58 -6.91 -24.28 16.84
C PRO A 58 -6.12 -23.81 15.60
N HIS A 59 -6.75 -23.98 14.44
CA HIS A 59 -6.31 -23.43 13.16
C HIS A 59 -6.70 -21.94 13.10
N VAL A 60 -5.71 -21.09 12.83
CA VAL A 60 -5.86 -19.66 12.56
C VAL A 60 -5.82 -19.50 11.05
N GLU A 61 -6.88 -18.93 10.46
CA GLU A 61 -6.91 -18.53 9.05
C GLU A 61 -6.46 -17.08 8.90
N GLU A 62 -5.53 -16.88 7.98
CA GLU A 62 -4.94 -15.61 7.59
C GLU A 62 -5.87 -14.86 6.63
N GLU A 63 -6.42 -13.73 7.07
CA GLU A 63 -7.08 -12.77 6.19
C GLU A 63 -6.06 -11.78 5.62
N THR A 64 -5.99 -11.73 4.29
CA THR A 64 -5.22 -10.77 3.52
C THR A 64 -6.16 -9.69 2.99
N ASP A 65 -6.11 -8.50 3.58
CA ASP A 65 -6.81 -7.33 3.05
C ASP A 65 -5.83 -6.27 2.54
N GLN A 66 -5.82 -6.13 1.22
CA GLN A 66 -5.30 -4.98 0.51
C GLN A 66 -6.43 -3.96 0.34
N ARG A 67 -6.26 -2.72 0.84
CA ARG A 67 -6.47 -1.50 0.03
C ARG A 67 -6.14 -0.20 0.77
N ALA A 68 -5.28 0.56 0.09
CA ALA A 68 -5.43 1.96 -0.28
C ALA A 68 -5.84 2.96 0.82
N LEU A 69 -4.83 3.65 1.36
CA LEU A 69 -4.99 4.98 1.94
C LEU A 69 -4.83 6.04 0.85
N SER A 70 -5.90 6.82 0.68
CA SER A 70 -5.97 8.04 -0.10
C SER A 70 -5.17 9.16 0.60
N LEU A 71 -4.26 9.81 -0.13
CA LEU A 71 -3.63 11.06 0.28
C LEU A 71 -4.34 12.22 -0.41
N GLU A 72 -4.69 13.25 0.38
CA GLU A 72 -5.19 14.53 -0.13
C GLU A 72 -4.08 15.33 -0.83
N PRO A 73 -4.39 16.11 -1.88
CA PRO A 73 -3.42 16.94 -2.57
C PRO A 73 -3.32 18.34 -1.93
N ILE A 74 -2.09 18.75 -1.65
CA ILE A 74 -1.69 20.14 -1.41
C ILE A 74 -1.58 20.83 -2.77
N ALA A 75 -2.26 21.96 -2.91
CA ALA A 75 -2.18 22.85 -4.06
C ALA A 75 -0.97 23.78 -3.91
N ASP A 76 -0.17 23.90 -4.96
CA ASP A 76 0.56 25.13 -5.27
C ASP A 76 0.53 25.35 -6.78
N ALA A 77 0.18 26.58 -7.15
CA ALA A 77 -0.03 27.04 -8.50
C ALA A 77 1.24 27.70 -9.05
N GLN A 78 1.52 27.52 -10.34
CA GLN A 78 2.12 28.55 -11.18
C GLN A 78 1.72 28.33 -12.64
N ALA A 79 1.31 29.43 -13.27
CA ALA A 79 0.70 29.52 -14.58
C ALA A 79 1.71 29.99 -15.62
N SER A 80 1.52 29.62 -16.89
CA SER A 80 1.63 30.55 -18.05
C SER A 80 1.34 29.85 -19.39
N GLU A 81 0.34 30.42 -20.09
CA GLU A 81 0.23 30.74 -21.54
C GLU A 81 0.18 29.57 -22.56
N GLU A 82 -0.99 29.29 -23.16
CA GLU A 82 -1.55 29.88 -24.41
C GLU A 82 -0.68 29.69 -25.67
N VAL A 83 -1.22 29.02 -26.69
CA VAL A 83 -1.31 29.48 -28.11
C VAL A 83 -2.02 28.41 -28.98
N MET A 84 -2.70 28.95 -29.99
CA MET A 84 -3.76 28.45 -30.87
C MET A 84 -3.41 27.34 -31.88
N SER A 85 -4.49 26.68 -32.35
CA SER A 85 -4.63 25.88 -33.59
C SER A 85 -4.51 26.73 -34.88
N PRO A 86 -4.28 26.10 -36.07
CA PRO A 86 -5.35 25.85 -37.09
C PRO A 86 -5.20 24.48 -37.83
N GLU A 87 -6.23 23.71 -38.21
CA GLU A 87 -7.26 23.81 -39.29
C GLU A 87 -6.91 23.17 -40.67
N TYR A 88 -7.78 22.24 -41.12
CA TYR A 88 -8.09 21.69 -42.49
C TYR A 88 -6.96 21.04 -43.36
N VAL A 89 -7.14 20.13 -44.36
CA VAL A 89 -8.19 19.77 -45.36
C VAL A 89 -7.99 18.30 -45.84
N LEU A 90 -9.06 17.69 -46.36
CA LEU A 90 -9.16 16.41 -47.11
C LEU A 90 -8.17 16.20 -48.28
N SER A 91 -7.93 14.92 -48.67
CA SER A 91 -8.30 14.31 -49.99
C SER A 91 -7.73 12.89 -50.19
N SER A 92 -8.57 11.94 -50.61
CA SER A 92 -8.22 10.73 -51.40
C SER A 92 -8.30 11.08 -52.92
N PRO A 93 -8.26 10.18 -53.94
CA PRO A 93 -8.09 8.71 -54.01
C PRO A 93 -7.21 8.20 -55.20
N GLY A 94 -7.12 6.87 -55.39
CA GLY A 94 -6.58 6.21 -56.60
C GLY A 94 -6.22 4.72 -56.36
N HIS A 95 -7.11 3.72 -56.39
CA HIS A 95 -7.81 3.03 -57.49
C HIS A 95 -6.95 2.00 -58.28
N HIS A 96 -7.53 0.80 -58.46
CA HIS A 96 -7.22 -0.33 -59.38
C HIS A 96 -6.19 -1.37 -58.90
N GLU A 97 -6.35 -2.68 -59.09
CA GLU A 97 -7.40 -3.56 -59.65
C GLU A 97 -6.97 -5.02 -59.32
N GLU A 98 -7.92 -5.90 -58.99
CA GLU A 98 -7.73 -7.37 -59.03
C GLU A 98 -7.73 -7.87 -60.49
N PRO A 99 -7.26 -9.10 -60.76
CA PRO A 99 -8.24 -10.18 -60.99
C PRO A 99 -7.82 -11.63 -60.59
N TYR A 100 -8.81 -12.40 -60.09
CA TYR A 100 -9.24 -13.78 -60.45
C TYR A 100 -8.20 -14.94 -60.57
N LEU A 101 -8.44 -16.25 -60.36
CA LEU A 101 -9.52 -17.17 -59.89
C LEU A 101 -8.91 -18.61 -59.90
N THR A 102 -9.40 -19.47 -58.99
CA THR A 102 -9.72 -20.93 -59.14
C THR A 102 -8.68 -22.08 -59.22
N HIS A 103 -8.86 -23.03 -58.26
CA HIS A 103 -8.94 -24.52 -58.34
C HIS A 103 -7.74 -25.32 -58.91
N SER A 104 -7.37 -26.55 -58.52
CA SER A 104 -7.82 -27.58 -57.55
C SER A 104 -6.82 -28.76 -57.59
N ASP A 105 -6.63 -29.42 -56.46
CA ASP A 105 -6.44 -30.87 -56.18
C ASP A 105 -5.33 -31.79 -56.75
N THR A 106 -4.83 -32.58 -55.79
CA THR A 106 -4.42 -34.01 -55.78
C THR A 106 -2.97 -34.46 -56.10
N ALA A 107 -2.27 -34.79 -54.99
CA ALA A 107 -1.60 -36.04 -54.64
C ALA A 107 -0.70 -36.81 -55.64
N VAL A 108 0.54 -37.15 -55.21
CA VAL A 108 1.02 -38.51 -54.85
C VAL A 108 2.55 -38.49 -54.56
N GLN A 109 2.89 -38.90 -53.34
CA GLN A 109 4.04 -39.70 -52.82
C GLN A 109 5.27 -39.95 -53.73
N SER A 110 6.50 -39.55 -53.39
CA SER A 110 7.51 -40.11 -52.43
C SER A 110 8.48 -41.16 -53.03
N ALA A 111 9.79 -40.96 -52.85
CA ALA A 111 10.84 -42.00 -52.61
C ALA A 111 12.24 -41.30 -52.54
N GLU A 112 12.92 -41.33 -51.38
CA GLU A 112 14.14 -42.13 -51.03
C GLU A 112 15.42 -41.72 -51.82
N GLN A 113 16.65 -41.64 -51.26
CA GLN A 113 17.41 -42.75 -50.68
C GLN A 113 18.70 -42.30 -49.91
N TYR A 114 18.88 -42.90 -48.71
CA TYR A 114 20.04 -43.57 -48.08
C TYR A 114 21.48 -42.97 -48.01
N ILE A 115 22.11 -43.13 -46.82
CA ILE A 115 23.18 -44.12 -46.51
C ILE A 115 23.30 -44.36 -44.97
N ASN A 116 23.25 -45.66 -44.60
CA ASN A 116 23.74 -46.47 -43.45
C ASN A 116 24.20 -45.82 -42.12
N ASP A 117 23.70 -46.26 -40.94
CA ASP A 117 23.91 -47.53 -40.19
C ASP A 117 25.24 -47.51 -39.40
N GLY A 118 25.37 -47.82 -38.11
CA GLY A 118 24.45 -48.27 -37.06
C GLY A 118 25.25 -48.46 -35.77
N SER A 119 24.59 -48.41 -34.61
CA SER A 119 25.00 -49.01 -33.31
C SER A 119 24.29 -48.32 -32.13
N LEU A 120 22.98 -48.54 -31.93
CA LEU A 120 22.29 -48.54 -30.62
C LEU A 120 20.90 -49.24 -30.72
N THR A 121 20.79 -50.30 -31.52
CA THR A 121 19.57 -51.06 -31.86
C THR A 121 18.96 -51.92 -30.72
N LEU A 122 19.37 -51.70 -29.47
CA LEU A 122 18.83 -52.38 -28.29
C LEU A 122 17.93 -51.45 -27.44
N LEU A 123 18.32 -50.17 -27.31
CA LEU A 123 17.51 -49.18 -26.60
C LEU A 123 16.28 -48.76 -27.41
N ASP A 124 16.39 -48.75 -28.73
CA ASP A 124 15.27 -48.43 -29.63
C ASP A 124 14.27 -49.58 -29.73
N LYS A 125 14.71 -50.83 -29.58
CA LYS A 125 13.80 -51.99 -29.47
C LYS A 125 13.08 -51.99 -28.12
N ILE A 126 13.76 -51.63 -27.02
CA ILE A 126 13.11 -51.50 -25.70
C ILE A 126 12.18 -50.28 -25.67
N LYS A 127 12.53 -49.17 -26.34
CA LYS A 127 11.64 -48.00 -26.52
C LYS A 127 10.45 -48.32 -27.40
N ALA A 128 10.63 -48.97 -28.54
CA ALA A 128 9.54 -49.34 -29.44
C ALA A 128 8.58 -50.36 -28.79
N ILE A 129 9.09 -51.31 -27.98
CA ILE A 129 8.23 -52.23 -27.19
C ILE A 129 7.51 -51.47 -26.06
N LYS A 130 8.17 -50.49 -25.41
CA LYS A 130 7.55 -49.63 -24.39
C LYS A 130 6.57 -48.60 -24.97
N GLU A 131 6.76 -48.18 -26.22
CA GLU A 131 5.91 -47.24 -26.96
C GLU A 131 4.70 -47.95 -27.58
N SER A 132 4.86 -49.15 -28.15
CA SER A 132 3.74 -50.02 -28.59
C SER A 132 2.88 -50.54 -27.43
N LEU A 133 3.47 -50.83 -26.26
CA LEU A 133 2.72 -51.09 -25.03
C LEU A 133 2.05 -49.82 -24.44
N LYS A 134 2.53 -48.62 -24.79
CA LYS A 134 1.92 -47.35 -24.39
C LYS A 134 0.83 -46.88 -25.36
N GLU A 135 0.94 -47.19 -26.65
CA GLU A 135 -0.09 -46.92 -27.67
C GLU A 135 -1.28 -47.85 -27.48
N SER A 136 -1.05 -49.15 -27.25
CA SER A 136 -2.14 -50.08 -26.87
C SER A 136 -2.81 -49.74 -25.52
N ALA A 137 -2.15 -48.97 -24.65
CA ALA A 137 -2.73 -48.44 -23.41
C ALA A 137 -3.40 -47.05 -23.57
N LYS A 138 -3.20 -46.36 -24.70
CA LYS A 138 -3.86 -45.08 -25.02
C LYS A 138 -5.21 -45.29 -25.72
N ASP A 139 -5.41 -46.44 -26.36
CA ASP A 139 -6.65 -46.77 -27.07
C ASP A 139 -7.72 -47.45 -26.19
N SER A 140 -7.62 -47.39 -24.86
CA SER A 140 -8.55 -48.06 -23.93
C SER A 140 -9.42 -47.10 -23.09
N PHE A 141 -9.60 -45.85 -23.52
CA PHE A 141 -10.47 -44.89 -22.84
C PHE A 141 -11.79 -44.67 -23.59
N ALA A 142 -12.89 -44.63 -22.85
CA ALA A 142 -14.21 -44.16 -23.29
C ALA A 142 -14.53 -42.82 -22.60
N THR A 143 -15.32 -41.97 -23.25
CA THR A 143 -15.78 -40.72 -22.65
C THR A 143 -17.08 -41.00 -21.89
N VAL A 144 -17.05 -40.93 -20.57
CA VAL A 144 -18.22 -41.21 -19.73
C VAL A 144 -18.85 -39.89 -19.29
N LYS A 145 -20.12 -39.69 -19.67
CA LYS A 145 -21.00 -38.64 -19.18
C LYS A 145 -21.71 -39.14 -17.93
N VAL A 146 -21.31 -38.65 -16.77
CA VAL A 146 -21.89 -38.98 -15.48
C VAL A 146 -22.99 -37.98 -15.15
N VAL A 147 -24.22 -38.44 -14.93
CA VAL A 147 -25.35 -37.62 -14.52
C VAL A 147 -25.67 -37.90 -13.06
N LEU A 148 -25.58 -36.88 -12.21
CA LEU A 148 -25.91 -36.99 -10.78
C LEU A 148 -27.41 -36.79 -10.56
N LEU A 149 -28.14 -37.79 -10.04
CA LEU A 149 -29.56 -37.69 -9.69
C LEU A 149 -29.72 -37.50 -8.17
N PRO A 150 -30.61 -36.60 -7.69
CA PRO A 150 -31.66 -35.86 -8.41
C PRO A 150 -31.22 -34.50 -8.99
N VAL A 151 -29.94 -34.15 -8.86
CA VAL A 151 -29.41 -32.81 -9.14
C VAL A 151 -29.34 -32.48 -10.64
N CYS A 152 -29.37 -33.50 -11.50
CA CYS A 152 -29.21 -33.47 -12.95
C CYS A 152 -27.94 -32.72 -13.41
N GLN A 153 -26.85 -32.82 -12.64
CA GLN A 153 -25.55 -32.26 -13.03
C GLN A 153 -24.81 -33.26 -13.93
N GLU A 154 -24.40 -32.81 -15.11
CA GLU A 154 -23.61 -33.60 -16.07
C GLU A 154 -22.12 -33.37 -15.86
N ILE A 155 -21.35 -34.45 -15.78
CA ILE A 155 -19.90 -34.43 -15.63
C ILE A 155 -19.29 -35.31 -16.71
N ILE A 156 -18.48 -34.73 -17.59
CA ILE A 156 -17.83 -35.46 -18.68
C ILE A 156 -16.40 -35.79 -18.28
N MET A 157 -16.04 -37.06 -18.23
CA MET A 157 -14.68 -37.49 -17.91
C MET A 157 -14.23 -38.71 -18.73
N PRO A 158 -12.93 -38.81 -19.06
CA PRO A 158 -12.39 -40.02 -19.67
C PRO A 158 -12.26 -41.14 -18.63
N PHE A 159 -12.72 -42.35 -18.96
CA PHE A 159 -12.64 -43.53 -18.09
C PHE A 159 -12.12 -44.74 -18.85
N LYS A 160 -11.29 -45.56 -18.19
CA LYS A 160 -10.67 -46.73 -18.80
C LYS A 160 -11.66 -47.89 -18.87
N ILE A 161 -11.78 -48.50 -20.05
CA ILE A 161 -12.81 -49.51 -20.35
C ILE A 161 -12.56 -50.84 -19.62
N ASP A 162 -11.29 -51.14 -19.30
CA ASP A 162 -10.83 -52.34 -18.59
C ASP A 162 -10.87 -52.19 -17.06
N THR A 163 -11.16 -51.00 -16.54
CA THR A 163 -11.23 -50.75 -15.09
C THR A 163 -12.61 -51.04 -14.52
N ILE A 164 -12.63 -51.60 -13.31
CA ILE A 164 -13.86 -51.95 -12.60
C ILE A 164 -14.58 -50.70 -12.08
N PHE A 165 -15.92 -50.72 -12.09
CA PHE A 165 -16.77 -49.59 -11.64
C PHE A 165 -16.56 -49.21 -10.18
N LYS A 166 -15.99 -50.09 -9.34
CA LYS A 166 -15.58 -49.75 -7.97
C LYS A 166 -14.74 -48.47 -7.92
N TYR A 167 -13.79 -48.28 -8.83
CA TYR A 167 -12.94 -47.08 -8.82
C TYR A 167 -13.70 -45.80 -9.16
N LEU A 168 -14.65 -45.87 -10.10
CA LEU A 168 -15.53 -44.74 -10.43
C LEU A 168 -16.43 -44.39 -9.24
N LYS A 169 -16.96 -45.43 -8.58
CA LYS A 169 -17.83 -45.30 -7.41
C LYS A 169 -17.10 -44.75 -6.19
N ASP A 170 -15.88 -45.21 -5.92
CA ASP A 170 -15.02 -44.69 -4.84
C ASP A 170 -14.59 -43.24 -5.12
N HIS A 171 -14.32 -42.90 -6.38
CA HIS A 171 -14.01 -41.52 -6.79
C HIS A 171 -15.17 -40.57 -6.47
N PHE A 172 -16.39 -40.89 -6.92
CA PHE A 172 -17.57 -40.07 -6.62
C PHE A 172 -18.01 -40.14 -5.15
N SER A 173 -17.74 -41.25 -4.45
CA SER A 173 -17.93 -41.35 -3.00
C SER A 173 -17.05 -40.34 -2.26
N SER A 174 -15.76 -40.25 -2.62
CA SER A 174 -14.86 -39.25 -2.04
C SER A 174 -15.25 -37.82 -2.40
N LEU A 175 -15.67 -37.59 -3.64
CA LEU A 175 -15.99 -36.27 -4.17
C LEU A 175 -17.31 -35.72 -3.60
N LEU A 176 -18.30 -36.58 -3.39
CA LEU A 176 -19.61 -36.23 -2.83
C LEU A 176 -19.65 -36.38 -1.30
N SER A 177 -18.60 -36.94 -0.69
CA SER A 177 -18.57 -37.33 0.74
C SER A 177 -19.74 -38.25 1.15
N VAL A 178 -20.11 -39.18 0.26
CA VAL A 178 -21.18 -40.17 0.48
C VAL A 178 -20.57 -41.57 0.53
N PRO A 179 -20.92 -42.45 1.49
CA PRO A 179 -20.35 -43.79 1.56
C PRO A 179 -20.61 -44.62 0.28
N PRO A 180 -19.63 -45.43 -0.18
CA PRO A 180 -19.79 -46.21 -1.40
C PRO A 180 -20.88 -47.29 -1.25
N ASP A 181 -21.23 -47.72 -0.03
CA ASP A 181 -22.27 -48.73 0.16
C ASP A 181 -23.67 -48.22 -0.22
N VAL A 182 -23.89 -46.90 -0.15
CA VAL A 182 -25.18 -46.24 -0.42
C VAL A 182 -25.25 -45.69 -1.86
N LEU A 183 -24.09 -45.48 -2.51
CA LEU A 183 -24.01 -44.93 -3.86
C LEU A 183 -24.23 -46.03 -4.92
N GLN A 184 -25.12 -45.84 -5.87
CA GLN A 184 -25.33 -46.77 -6.99
C GLN A 184 -25.10 -46.08 -8.34
N ILE A 185 -24.53 -46.85 -9.28
CA ILE A 185 -24.32 -46.41 -10.66
C ILE A 185 -25.24 -47.22 -11.56
N GLN A 186 -25.98 -46.54 -12.41
CA GLN A 186 -26.91 -47.12 -13.36
C GLN A 186 -26.49 -46.79 -14.79
N TYR A 187 -26.56 -47.80 -15.66
CA TYR A 187 -26.32 -47.65 -17.10
C TYR A 187 -27.47 -48.26 -17.88
N SER A 188 -28.12 -47.48 -18.74
CA SER A 188 -29.26 -47.93 -19.56
C SER A 188 -30.36 -48.67 -18.78
N GLY A 189 -30.64 -48.23 -17.54
CA GLY A 189 -31.65 -48.85 -16.66
C GLY A 189 -31.16 -50.07 -15.86
N MET A 190 -29.90 -50.48 -15.98
CA MET A 190 -29.30 -51.58 -15.21
C MET A 190 -28.38 -51.05 -14.11
N ILE A 191 -28.50 -51.58 -12.89
CA ILE A 191 -27.60 -51.26 -11.78
C ILE A 191 -26.29 -52.01 -11.97
N LEU A 192 -25.18 -51.29 -12.04
CA LEU A 192 -23.84 -51.81 -12.25
C LEU A 192 -23.24 -52.30 -10.92
N LYS A 193 -22.63 -53.48 -10.93
CA LYS A 193 -21.92 -54.02 -9.76
C LYS A 193 -20.47 -53.54 -9.76
N ASN A 194 -19.90 -53.46 -8.55
CA ASN A 194 -18.55 -52.94 -8.33
C ASN A 194 -17.44 -53.68 -9.11
N ASN A 195 -17.64 -54.96 -9.45
CA ASN A 195 -16.62 -55.82 -10.09
C ASN A 195 -16.76 -55.92 -11.61
N GLU A 196 -17.75 -55.23 -12.19
CA GLU A 196 -18.00 -55.23 -13.63
C GLU A 196 -17.22 -54.09 -14.30
N THR A 197 -16.98 -54.20 -15.60
CA THR A 197 -16.24 -53.21 -16.40
C THR A 197 -17.09 -52.74 -17.59
N LEU A 198 -16.80 -51.56 -18.13
CA LEU A 198 -17.51 -51.04 -19.32
C LEU A 198 -17.40 -51.98 -20.53
N LEU A 199 -16.30 -52.75 -20.63
CA LEU A 199 -16.12 -53.75 -21.69
C LEU A 199 -17.21 -54.84 -21.68
N GLN A 200 -17.65 -55.26 -20.50
CA GLN A 200 -18.68 -56.30 -20.34
C GLN A 200 -20.06 -55.84 -20.83
N TYR A 201 -20.27 -54.53 -20.91
CA TYR A 201 -21.48 -53.90 -21.45
C TYR A 201 -21.35 -53.47 -22.91
N GLY A 202 -20.29 -53.92 -23.61
CA GLY A 202 -20.13 -53.76 -25.06
C GLY A 202 -19.63 -52.38 -25.51
N VAL A 203 -19.10 -51.56 -24.60
CA VAL A 203 -18.55 -50.23 -24.89
C VAL A 203 -17.20 -50.34 -25.59
N LYS A 204 -17.02 -49.66 -26.72
CA LYS A 204 -15.75 -49.63 -27.47
C LYS A 204 -14.87 -48.46 -27.06
N ALA A 205 -13.58 -48.55 -27.40
CA ALA A 205 -12.64 -47.44 -27.32
C ALA A 205 -13.19 -46.20 -28.02
N GLN A 206 -13.12 -45.04 -27.37
CA GLN A 206 -13.59 -43.73 -27.86
C GLN A 206 -15.13 -43.55 -27.95
N ASP A 207 -15.94 -44.50 -27.49
CA ASP A 207 -17.39 -44.29 -27.37
C ASP A 207 -17.74 -43.26 -26.28
N ILE A 208 -18.89 -42.59 -26.46
CA ILE A 208 -19.48 -41.69 -25.48
C ILE A 208 -20.62 -42.42 -24.77
N VAL A 209 -20.49 -42.64 -23.46
CA VAL A 209 -21.40 -43.44 -22.66
C VAL A 209 -22.02 -42.59 -21.56
N GLN A 210 -23.32 -42.69 -21.31
CA GLN A 210 -23.99 -41.97 -20.23
C GLN A 210 -24.29 -42.91 -19.06
N VAL A 211 -23.80 -42.57 -17.87
CA VAL A 211 -24.08 -43.29 -16.62
C VAL A 211 -24.75 -42.37 -15.61
N GLU A 212 -25.68 -42.90 -14.84
CA GLU A 212 -26.44 -42.17 -13.82
C GLU A 212 -25.94 -42.60 -12.45
N ILE A 213 -25.68 -41.64 -11.55
CA ILE A 213 -25.31 -41.92 -10.17
C ILE A 213 -26.41 -41.40 -9.25
N PHE A 214 -26.92 -42.27 -8.39
CA PHE A 214 -27.91 -41.92 -7.38
C PHE A 214 -27.60 -42.59 -6.03
N SER A 215 -28.17 -42.02 -4.96
CA SER A 215 -28.08 -42.57 -3.60
C SER A 215 -29.31 -43.44 -3.31
N THR A 216 -29.13 -44.60 -2.69
CA THR A 216 -30.26 -45.45 -2.27
C THR A 216 -31.04 -44.85 -1.10
N HIS A 217 -30.38 -44.01 -0.29
CA HIS A 217 -30.96 -43.31 0.85
C HIS A 217 -30.79 -41.78 0.66
N PRO A 218 -31.64 -41.15 -0.16
CA PRO A 218 -31.50 -39.74 -0.50
C PRO A 218 -31.73 -38.79 0.68
N ASP A 219 -32.49 -39.20 1.70
CA ASP A 219 -32.80 -38.37 2.86
C ASP A 219 -31.63 -38.27 3.86
N GLU A 220 -30.87 -39.35 4.04
CA GLU A 220 -29.71 -39.40 4.94
C GLU A 220 -28.42 -38.95 4.23
N TYR A 221 -28.27 -39.32 2.96
CA TYR A 221 -27.10 -38.99 2.13
C TYR A 221 -27.55 -38.33 0.81
N PRO A 222 -27.94 -37.04 0.85
CA PRO A 222 -28.33 -36.32 -0.35
C PRO A 222 -27.11 -36.03 -1.22
N ILE A 223 -27.17 -36.41 -2.49
CA ILE A 223 -26.17 -36.03 -3.48
C ILE A 223 -26.28 -34.52 -3.72
N LYS A 224 -25.21 -33.78 -3.42
CA LYS A 224 -25.11 -32.33 -3.61
C LYS A 224 -24.38 -31.99 -4.91
N ARG A 225 -24.56 -30.76 -5.42
CA ARG A 225 -23.76 -30.24 -6.54
C ARG A 225 -22.29 -30.17 -6.13
N ILE A 226 -21.41 -30.54 -7.06
CA ILE A 226 -19.96 -30.42 -6.87
C ILE A 226 -19.56 -29.01 -7.31
N ASP A 227 -19.14 -28.19 -6.35
CA ASP A 227 -18.66 -26.83 -6.60
C ASP A 227 -17.23 -26.87 -7.18
N GLY A 228 -17.01 -26.22 -8.32
CA GLY A 228 -15.68 -26.08 -8.96
C GLY A 228 -15.50 -26.81 -10.29
N LEU A 229 -16.42 -27.70 -10.70
CA LEU A 229 -16.51 -28.16 -12.09
C LEU A 229 -17.39 -27.19 -12.87
N HIS A 230 -16.78 -26.16 -13.46
CA HIS A 230 -17.48 -25.31 -14.41
C HIS A 230 -17.81 -26.13 -15.66
N ASP A 231 -19.11 -26.25 -15.91
CA ASP A 231 -19.66 -26.77 -17.15
C ASP A 231 -19.03 -26.03 -18.34
N VAL A 232 -18.63 -26.77 -19.38
CA VAL A 232 -17.82 -26.24 -20.49
C VAL A 232 -18.56 -25.05 -21.11
N SER A 233 -18.03 -23.85 -20.90
CA SER A 233 -18.70 -22.61 -21.30
C SER A 233 -18.77 -22.54 -22.82
N GLN A 234 -19.99 -22.38 -23.36
CA GLN A 234 -20.16 -22.14 -24.79
C GLN A 234 -19.63 -20.74 -25.11
N ILE A 235 -18.55 -20.68 -25.89
CA ILE A 235 -17.97 -19.42 -26.38
C ILE A 235 -18.77 -19.01 -27.62
N ILE A 236 -19.34 -17.81 -27.61
CA ILE A 236 -19.97 -17.17 -28.77
C ILE A 236 -19.15 -15.95 -29.16
N THR A 237 -18.90 -15.75 -30.44
CA THR A 237 -18.28 -14.54 -30.99
C THR A 237 -19.36 -13.50 -31.26
N VAL A 238 -19.23 -12.33 -30.64
CA VAL A 238 -20.17 -11.21 -30.79
C VAL A 238 -19.47 -10.03 -31.44
N THR A 239 -20.07 -9.47 -32.50
CA THR A 239 -19.60 -8.25 -33.15
C THR A 239 -20.06 -7.02 -32.37
N VAL A 240 -19.13 -6.30 -31.75
CA VAL A 240 -19.41 -5.10 -30.95
C VAL A 240 -18.99 -3.85 -31.72
N GLN A 241 -19.92 -2.91 -31.91
CA GLN A 241 -19.66 -1.65 -32.59
C GLN A 241 -19.03 -0.63 -31.63
N THR A 242 -17.73 -0.38 -31.75
CA THR A 242 -16.97 0.58 -30.91
C THR A 242 -16.94 2.00 -31.47
N GLY A 243 -17.45 2.23 -32.69
CA GLY A 243 -17.57 3.55 -33.31
C GLY A 243 -18.50 3.56 -34.54
N VAL A 244 -18.63 4.70 -35.23
CA VAL A 244 -19.67 4.90 -36.26
C VAL A 244 -19.59 3.87 -37.41
N ASP A 245 -18.41 3.31 -37.71
CA ASP A 245 -18.20 2.21 -38.69
C ASP A 245 -17.09 1.19 -38.30
N LYS A 246 -16.86 0.95 -37.00
CA LYS A 246 -15.87 -0.06 -36.54
C LYS A 246 -16.52 -1.14 -35.68
N PHE A 247 -16.40 -2.39 -36.12
CA PHE A 247 -16.92 -3.57 -35.43
C PHE A 247 -15.74 -4.45 -34.98
N GLN A 248 -15.76 -4.88 -33.72
CA GLN A 248 -14.77 -5.77 -33.13
C GLN A 248 -15.44 -7.07 -32.72
N GLU A 249 -14.92 -8.20 -33.17
CA GLU A 249 -15.41 -9.52 -32.76
C GLU A 249 -14.81 -9.89 -31.40
N VAL A 250 -15.66 -10.00 -30.40
CA VAL A 250 -15.29 -10.35 -29.03
C VAL A 250 -15.85 -11.73 -28.72
N ALA A 251 -14.97 -12.67 -28.39
CA ALA A 251 -15.36 -13.98 -27.88
C ALA A 251 -15.86 -13.83 -26.44
N VAL A 252 -17.15 -14.10 -26.21
CA VAL A 252 -17.80 -14.00 -24.91
C VAL A 252 -18.15 -15.40 -24.42
N GLU A 253 -17.68 -15.73 -23.22
CA GLU A 253 -18.02 -16.98 -22.54
C GLU A 253 -19.44 -16.90 -21.96
N ILE A 254 -20.33 -17.79 -22.40
CA ILE A 254 -21.69 -17.89 -21.87
C ILE A 254 -21.72 -18.89 -20.72
N ILE A 255 -21.83 -18.36 -19.50
CA ILE A 255 -22.04 -19.14 -18.29
C ILE A 255 -23.55 -19.33 -18.10
N LYS A 256 -24.06 -20.55 -18.34
CA LYS A 256 -25.44 -20.91 -17.97
C LYS A 256 -25.50 -21.03 -16.45
N SER A 257 -26.26 -20.14 -15.81
CA SER A 257 -26.54 -20.22 -14.38
C SER A 257 -27.99 -20.62 -14.17
N ASP A 258 -28.24 -21.61 -13.33
CA ASP A 258 -29.59 -22.07 -12.97
C ASP A 258 -30.32 -21.11 -12.00
N PHE A 259 -29.86 -19.87 -11.91
CA PHE A 259 -30.41 -18.89 -10.99
C PHE A 259 -31.71 -18.30 -11.53
N HIS A 260 -32.84 -18.65 -10.93
CA HIS A 260 -34.13 -18.02 -11.21
C HIS A 260 -34.16 -16.60 -10.60
N LYS A 261 -34.19 -15.59 -11.46
CA LYS A 261 -34.08 -14.18 -11.05
C LYS A 261 -35.37 -13.74 -10.35
N PRO A 262 -35.33 -13.31 -9.07
CA PRO A 262 -36.52 -12.76 -8.42
C PRO A 262 -36.93 -11.45 -9.08
N PHE A 263 -38.23 -11.24 -9.28
CA PHE A 263 -38.76 -10.00 -9.85
C PHE A 263 -38.69 -8.85 -8.84
N LEU A 264 -37.57 -8.12 -8.85
CA LEU A 264 -37.30 -6.98 -7.96
C LEU A 264 -37.65 -5.62 -8.60
N GLY A 265 -38.22 -5.62 -9.81
CA GLY A 265 -38.67 -4.44 -10.53
C GLY A 265 -38.49 -4.53 -12.05
N GLY A 266 -39.43 -3.92 -12.79
CA GLY A 266 -39.48 -3.96 -14.25
C GLY A 266 -40.90 -3.98 -14.79
N PHE A 267 -41.10 -4.49 -16.01
CA PHE A 267 -42.41 -4.56 -16.66
C PHE A 267 -42.81 -6.01 -16.93
N ARG A 268 -44.06 -6.37 -16.67
CA ARG A 268 -44.62 -7.68 -17.03
C ARG A 268 -45.57 -7.54 -18.20
N HIS A 269 -45.31 -8.27 -19.28
CA HIS A 269 -46.21 -8.28 -20.43
C HIS A 269 -47.50 -9.02 -20.08
N LYS A 270 -48.65 -8.35 -20.22
CA LYS A 270 -49.95 -8.84 -19.70
C LYS A 270 -50.46 -10.12 -20.37
N ILE A 271 -50.10 -10.35 -21.64
CA ILE A 271 -50.65 -11.46 -22.43
C ILE A 271 -49.71 -12.66 -22.45
N THR A 272 -48.40 -12.43 -22.59
CA THR A 272 -47.39 -13.51 -22.64
C THR A 272 -46.86 -13.86 -21.25
N GLY A 273 -47.13 -13.04 -20.24
CA GLY A 273 -46.66 -13.24 -18.88
C GLY A 273 -45.16 -13.01 -18.68
N ILE A 274 -44.41 -12.70 -19.75
CA ILE A 274 -42.95 -12.52 -19.73
C ILE A 274 -42.59 -11.31 -18.88
N GLU A 275 -41.64 -11.51 -17.96
CA GLU A 275 -41.13 -10.50 -17.04
C GLU A 275 -39.84 -9.86 -17.59
N TYR A 276 -39.84 -8.55 -17.77
CA TYR A 276 -38.69 -7.75 -18.17
C TYR A 276 -38.09 -7.08 -16.93
N HIS A 277 -36.90 -7.52 -16.52
CA HIS A 277 -36.20 -7.01 -15.33
C HIS A 277 -35.34 -5.77 -15.65
N ASN A 278 -35.25 -4.83 -14.70
CA ASN A 278 -34.37 -3.66 -14.80
C ASN A 278 -32.88 -4.07 -14.90
N ALA A 279 -32.06 -3.27 -15.60
CA ALA A 279 -30.65 -3.58 -15.89
C ALA A 279 -29.82 -3.93 -14.64
N GLY A 280 -30.05 -3.25 -13.51
CA GLY A 280 -29.34 -3.50 -12.25
C GLY A 280 -29.69 -4.82 -11.55
N THR A 281 -30.73 -5.53 -11.99
CA THR A 281 -31.18 -6.82 -11.43
C THR A 281 -30.85 -8.02 -12.32
N GLN A 282 -30.10 -7.79 -13.41
CA GLN A 282 -29.79 -8.83 -14.39
C GLN A 282 -28.57 -9.69 -14.03
N THR A 283 -27.71 -9.22 -13.13
CA THR A 283 -26.50 -9.92 -12.65
C THR A 283 -26.72 -10.52 -11.26
N VAL A 284 -26.02 -11.63 -10.96
CA VAL A 284 -26.08 -12.26 -9.63
C VAL A 284 -25.46 -11.29 -8.60
N PRO A 285 -26.18 -10.86 -7.57
CA PRO A 285 -25.61 -10.00 -6.54
C PRO A 285 -24.47 -10.74 -5.84
N ARG A 286 -23.32 -10.08 -5.66
CA ARG A 286 -22.19 -10.64 -4.90
C ARG A 286 -22.68 -10.93 -3.48
N LYS A 287 -22.55 -12.19 -3.04
CA LYS A 287 -22.81 -12.56 -1.63
C LYS A 287 -21.80 -11.81 -0.77
N ILE A 288 -22.31 -10.86 0.03
CA ILE A 288 -21.52 -10.19 1.06
C ILE A 288 -21.38 -11.20 2.19
N ALA A 289 -20.15 -11.56 2.57
CA ALA A 289 -19.91 -12.39 3.74
C ALA A 289 -20.59 -11.76 4.96
N GLY A 290 -21.30 -12.57 5.75
CA GLY A 290 -22.07 -12.08 6.89
C GLY A 290 -21.15 -11.37 7.89
N LYS A 291 -21.20 -10.04 7.93
CA LYS A 291 -20.49 -9.25 8.93
C LYS A 291 -21.20 -9.40 10.27
N HIS A 292 -20.43 -9.55 11.35
CA HIS A 292 -20.91 -9.41 12.72
C HIS A 292 -21.60 -8.04 12.87
N SER A 293 -22.72 -7.99 13.60
CA SER A 293 -23.53 -6.79 13.79
C SER A 293 -22.76 -5.70 14.55
N VAL A 294 -22.07 -4.82 13.83
CA VAL A 294 -21.53 -3.57 14.38
C VAL A 294 -22.63 -2.52 14.26
N PHE A 295 -23.24 -2.14 15.38
CA PHE A 295 -24.17 -1.02 15.42
C PHE A 295 -23.41 0.28 15.21
N CYS A 296 -23.37 0.77 13.98
CA CYS A 296 -22.94 2.13 13.69
C CYS A 296 -24.16 3.03 13.49
N ARG A 297 -24.18 4.18 14.17
CA ARG A 297 -25.23 5.21 14.05
C ARG A 297 -24.82 6.30 13.04
N ASP A 298 -24.06 5.93 12.02
CA ASP A 298 -23.67 6.85 10.96
C ASP A 298 -24.86 7.09 10.04
N THR A 299 -25.32 8.34 10.02
CA THR A 299 -26.31 8.80 9.04
C THR A 299 -25.58 9.55 7.94
N GLN A 300 -25.71 9.07 6.70
CA GLN A 300 -25.16 9.75 5.55
C GLN A 300 -25.95 11.05 5.33
N THR A 301 -25.32 12.20 5.57
CA THR A 301 -25.92 13.51 5.25
C THR A 301 -25.84 13.72 3.74
N VAL A 302 -26.97 13.52 3.05
CA VAL A 302 -27.07 13.70 1.59
C VAL A 302 -27.79 15.00 1.26
N PHE A 303 -27.23 15.80 0.36
CA PHE A 303 -27.93 16.95 -0.24
C PHE A 303 -28.97 16.48 -1.25
N GLN A 304 -30.23 16.39 -0.81
CA GLN A 304 -31.34 16.04 -1.69
C GLN A 304 -31.68 17.20 -2.64
N ARG A 305 -31.66 16.94 -3.96
CA ARG A 305 -32.13 17.89 -4.98
C ARG A 305 -33.38 17.34 -5.65
N LYS A 306 -34.49 18.10 -5.60
CA LYS A 306 -35.73 17.74 -6.30
C LYS A 306 -35.62 18.09 -7.78
N LYS A 307 -35.80 17.11 -8.67
CA LYS A 307 -35.97 17.33 -10.11
C LYS A 307 -37.43 17.12 -10.47
N LEU A 308 -38.09 18.16 -10.97
CA LEU A 308 -39.46 18.07 -11.46
C LEU A 308 -39.45 17.59 -12.92
N GLN A 309 -40.33 16.66 -13.25
CA GLN A 309 -40.53 16.16 -14.61
C GLN A 309 -41.93 16.55 -15.07
N GLN A 310 -42.03 17.14 -16.26
CA GLN A 310 -43.30 17.48 -16.90
C GLN A 310 -43.66 16.39 -17.92
N THR A 311 -44.89 15.87 -17.86
CA THR A 311 -45.43 14.95 -18.89
C THR A 311 -45.99 15.75 -20.07
N ALA A 312 -46.00 15.16 -21.26
CA ALA A 312 -46.63 15.77 -22.43
C ALA A 312 -48.15 15.84 -22.23
N ASN A 313 -48.73 17.03 -22.33
CA ASN A 313 -50.18 17.23 -22.30
C ASN A 313 -50.67 17.43 -23.74
N THR A 314 -51.58 16.57 -24.21
CA THR A 314 -52.13 16.67 -25.57
C THR A 314 -53.42 17.47 -25.55
N THR A 315 -53.49 18.51 -26.37
CA THR A 315 -54.70 19.31 -26.60
C THR A 315 -55.14 19.16 -28.04
N SER A 316 -56.41 18.85 -28.27
CA SER A 316 -57.01 18.79 -29.61
C SER A 316 -58.05 19.89 -29.80
N THR A 317 -58.11 20.44 -31.01
CA THR A 317 -59.08 21.47 -31.40
C THR A 317 -59.86 20.97 -32.61
N GLN A 318 -61.19 20.98 -32.53
CA GLN A 318 -62.08 20.59 -33.62
C GLN A 318 -62.73 21.84 -34.22
N MET A 319 -62.59 22.03 -35.54
CA MET A 319 -63.23 23.15 -36.24
C MET A 319 -64.73 22.87 -36.45
N THR A 320 -65.57 23.89 -36.28
CA THR A 320 -67.01 23.79 -36.58
C THR A 320 -67.23 23.74 -38.09
N LYS A 321 -67.77 22.63 -38.60
CA LYS A 321 -68.18 22.45 -40.01
C LYS A 321 -69.64 22.01 -40.06
N ILE A 322 -70.34 22.37 -41.13
CA ILE A 322 -71.71 21.90 -41.37
C ILE A 322 -71.72 20.35 -41.34
N GLY A 323 -72.45 19.77 -40.40
CA GLY A 323 -72.49 18.32 -40.13
C GLY A 323 -71.65 17.82 -38.95
N VAL A 324 -70.82 18.66 -38.32
CA VAL A 324 -70.02 18.31 -37.12
C VAL A 324 -70.30 19.33 -36.01
N TYR A 325 -70.92 18.87 -34.92
CA TYR A 325 -71.25 19.70 -33.76
C TYR A 325 -70.10 19.72 -32.75
N VAL A 326 -69.70 20.91 -32.32
CA VAL A 326 -68.73 21.16 -31.24
C VAL A 326 -69.37 22.15 -30.26
N SER A 327 -69.26 21.90 -28.95
CA SER A 327 -69.91 22.72 -27.93
C SER A 327 -69.08 23.95 -27.57
N ASN A 328 -69.66 25.16 -27.68
CA ASN A 328 -68.98 26.43 -27.39
C ASN A 328 -69.14 26.90 -25.93
N MET A 329 -69.68 26.07 -25.03
CA MET A 329 -70.08 26.52 -23.68
C MET A 329 -68.89 26.85 -22.76
N THR A 330 -67.74 26.21 -22.96
CA THR A 330 -66.52 26.43 -22.16
C THR A 330 -65.58 27.47 -22.75
N ASP A 331 -65.92 28.02 -23.93
CA ASP A 331 -65.05 28.90 -24.68
C ASP A 331 -65.08 30.33 -24.10
N LYS A 332 -63.94 31.03 -24.23
CA LYS A 332 -63.79 32.42 -23.75
C LYS A 332 -63.39 33.33 -24.90
N LEU A 333 -64.13 34.42 -25.08
CA LEU A 333 -63.78 35.48 -26.02
C LEU A 333 -62.73 36.39 -25.36
N VAL A 334 -61.57 36.56 -26.01
CA VAL A 334 -60.46 37.38 -25.50
C VAL A 334 -60.12 38.46 -26.54
N THR A 335 -60.02 39.71 -26.09
CA THR A 335 -59.55 40.82 -26.92
C THR A 335 -58.02 40.85 -26.97
N PRO A 336 -57.38 40.99 -28.14
CA PRO A 336 -55.92 41.00 -28.23
C PRO A 336 -55.33 42.22 -27.53
N GLY A 337 -54.29 42.01 -26.71
CA GLY A 337 -53.47 43.07 -26.12
C GLY A 337 -52.43 43.61 -27.09
N LYS A 338 -51.56 44.52 -26.61
CA LYS A 338 -50.38 44.96 -27.39
C LYS A 338 -49.46 43.77 -27.65
N TYR A 339 -49.12 43.55 -28.91
CA TYR A 339 -48.15 42.54 -29.31
C TYR A 339 -46.74 43.04 -29.03
N PHE A 340 -45.94 42.25 -28.34
CA PHE A 340 -44.51 42.51 -28.16
C PHE A 340 -43.73 41.82 -29.26
N SER A 341 -42.97 42.58 -30.04
CA SER A 341 -42.06 42.00 -31.01
C SER A 341 -40.94 41.25 -30.29
N ALA A 342 -40.39 40.22 -30.95
CA ALA A 342 -39.27 39.47 -30.39
C ALA A 342 -38.06 40.39 -30.10
N GLU A 343 -37.81 41.37 -30.97
CA GLU A 343 -36.72 42.35 -30.81
C GLU A 343 -36.89 43.23 -29.57
N GLU A 344 -38.09 43.77 -29.32
CA GLU A 344 -38.38 44.57 -28.12
C GLU A 344 -38.21 43.74 -26.84
N TYR A 345 -38.69 42.49 -26.86
CA TYR A 345 -38.53 41.57 -25.74
C TYR A 345 -37.05 41.27 -25.46
N HIS A 346 -36.26 40.99 -26.50
CA HIS A 346 -34.82 40.76 -26.36
C HIS A 346 -34.06 42.00 -25.88
N ALA A 347 -34.41 43.19 -26.38
CA ALA A 347 -33.82 44.46 -25.95
C ALA A 347 -34.11 44.74 -24.47
N GLN A 348 -35.35 44.51 -24.01
CA GLN A 348 -35.73 44.67 -22.61
C GLN A 348 -34.96 43.69 -21.71
N ARG A 349 -34.80 42.42 -22.13
CA ARG A 349 -33.98 41.44 -21.42
C ARG A 349 -32.52 41.85 -21.37
N LEU A 350 -31.95 42.33 -22.48
CA LEU A 350 -30.55 42.77 -22.52
C LEU A 350 -30.32 43.95 -21.55
N LYS A 351 -31.24 44.93 -21.53
CA LYS A 351 -31.18 46.04 -20.57
C LYS A 351 -31.20 45.56 -19.12
N ALA A 352 -32.09 44.60 -18.79
CA ALA A 352 -32.14 44.01 -17.44
C ALA A 352 -30.87 43.22 -17.10
N VAL A 353 -30.33 42.45 -18.06
CA VAL A 353 -29.08 41.68 -17.90
C VAL A 353 -27.90 42.62 -17.65
N LEU A 354 -27.78 43.74 -18.36
CA LEU A 354 -26.73 44.72 -18.13
C LEU A 354 -26.78 45.26 -16.69
N VAL A 355 -27.97 45.61 -16.19
CA VAL A 355 -28.15 46.06 -14.80
C VAL A 355 -27.71 44.96 -13.82
N LEU A 356 -28.17 43.72 -14.00
CA LEU A 356 -27.76 42.61 -13.14
C LEU A 356 -26.24 42.38 -13.18
N GLN A 357 -25.62 42.45 -14.35
CA GLN A 357 -24.18 42.30 -14.50
C GLN A 357 -23.41 43.44 -13.80
N THR A 358 -23.89 44.68 -13.85
CA THR A 358 -23.25 45.80 -13.14
C THR A 358 -23.26 45.60 -11.63
N TYR A 359 -24.40 45.21 -11.05
CA TYR A 359 -24.49 44.91 -9.63
C TYR A 359 -23.68 43.66 -9.25
N TYR A 360 -23.65 42.64 -10.09
CA TYR A 360 -22.83 41.45 -9.86
C TYR A 360 -21.35 41.79 -9.84
N ARG A 361 -20.85 42.57 -10.81
CA ARG A 361 -19.45 43.04 -10.83
C ARG A 361 -19.12 43.86 -9.59
N GLN A 362 -20.02 44.76 -9.16
CA GLN A 362 -19.84 45.54 -7.94
C GLN A 362 -19.81 44.66 -6.68
N TRP A 363 -20.73 43.70 -6.56
CA TRP A 363 -20.80 42.76 -5.45
C TRP A 363 -19.55 41.88 -5.39
N HIS A 364 -19.11 41.35 -6.53
CA HIS A 364 -17.89 40.56 -6.64
C HIS A 364 -16.66 41.37 -6.20
N ALA A 365 -16.52 42.60 -6.67
CA ALA A 365 -15.45 43.50 -6.24
C ALA A 365 -15.48 43.77 -4.72
N LYS A 366 -16.66 43.95 -4.12
CA LYS A 366 -16.81 44.10 -2.67
C LYS A 366 -16.37 42.85 -1.90
N ILE A 367 -16.67 41.65 -2.40
CA ILE A 367 -16.22 40.39 -1.78
C ILE A 367 -14.70 40.27 -1.85
N VAL A 368 -14.11 40.52 -3.02
CA VAL A 368 -12.65 40.49 -3.20
C VAL A 368 -11.97 41.47 -2.26
N VAL A 369 -12.44 42.72 -2.18
CA VAL A 369 -11.89 43.73 -1.26
C VAL A 369 -12.06 43.32 0.20
N LYS A 370 -13.19 42.70 0.57
CA LYS A 370 -13.40 42.20 1.94
C LYS A 370 -12.38 41.11 2.28
N GLU A 371 -12.09 40.22 1.34
CA GLU A 371 -11.10 39.16 1.53
C GLU A 371 -9.68 39.73 1.62
N LEU A 372 -9.31 40.65 0.74
CA LEU A 372 -8.01 41.36 0.81
C LEU A 372 -7.83 42.12 2.13
N LYS A 373 -8.90 42.73 2.67
CA LYS A 373 -8.87 43.36 3.98
C LYS A 373 -8.60 42.35 5.10
N LYS A 374 -9.25 41.18 5.08
CA LYS A 374 -8.97 40.12 6.06
C LYS A 374 -7.53 39.63 5.97
N GLN A 375 -7.05 39.37 4.75
CA GLN A 375 -5.66 38.95 4.52
C GLN A 375 -4.67 40.00 5.04
N LYS A 376 -4.93 41.29 4.80
CA LYS A 376 -4.12 42.39 5.35
C LYS A 376 -4.18 42.43 6.88
N MET A 377 -5.35 42.26 7.49
CA MET A 377 -5.46 42.24 8.96
C MET A 377 -4.69 41.07 9.57
N LEU A 378 -4.88 39.85 9.03
CA LEU A 378 -4.12 38.67 9.47
C LEU A 378 -2.62 38.86 9.31
N ARG A 379 -2.18 39.53 8.23
CA ARG A 379 -0.77 39.84 8.01
C ARG A 379 -0.22 40.80 9.06
N LEU A 380 -0.95 41.88 9.38
CA LEU A 380 -0.55 42.84 10.40
C LEU A 380 -0.57 42.22 11.81
N GLU A 381 -1.55 41.38 12.12
CA GLU A 381 -1.62 40.62 13.38
C GLU A 381 -0.43 39.68 13.51
N TRP A 382 -0.06 38.98 12.42
CA TRP A 382 1.13 38.14 12.39
C TRP A 382 2.42 38.94 12.58
N GLU A 383 2.56 40.10 11.92
CA GLU A 383 3.72 40.99 12.09
C GLU A 383 3.84 41.49 13.54
N ALA A 384 2.73 41.93 14.16
CA ALA A 384 2.70 42.34 15.55
C ALA A 384 3.03 41.20 16.52
N GLN A 385 2.50 39.98 16.27
CA GLN A 385 2.83 38.79 17.06
C GLN A 385 4.31 38.43 16.95
N GLU A 386 4.90 38.53 15.75
CA GLU A 386 6.30 38.24 15.50
C GLU A 386 7.23 39.28 16.15
N GLU A 387 6.84 40.56 16.15
CA GLU A 387 7.54 41.61 16.91
C GLU A 387 7.52 41.34 18.42
N VAL A 388 6.35 41.00 18.97
CA VAL A 388 6.21 40.61 20.38
C VAL A 388 7.00 39.34 20.70
N ARG A 389 7.05 38.37 19.77
CA ARG A 389 7.87 37.16 19.94
C ARG A 389 9.35 37.53 20.04
N LYS A 390 9.84 38.39 19.13
CA LYS A 390 11.24 38.87 19.12
C LYS A 390 11.60 39.67 20.37
N THR A 391 10.71 40.54 20.87
CA THR A 391 10.97 41.27 22.12
C THR A 391 11.03 40.34 23.31
N ARG A 392 10.09 39.39 23.43
CA ARG A 392 10.10 38.36 24.48
C ARG A 392 11.34 37.47 24.41
N GLU A 393 11.76 37.05 23.22
CA GLU A 393 13.00 36.27 23.02
C GLU A 393 14.24 37.07 23.47
N LYS A 394 14.31 38.37 23.14
CA LYS A 394 15.40 39.25 23.61
C LYS A 394 15.38 39.43 25.13
N GLU A 395 14.22 39.66 25.72
CA GLU A 395 14.04 39.79 27.17
C GLU A 395 14.43 38.49 27.89
N ALA A 396 13.97 37.34 27.39
CA ALA A 396 14.34 36.02 27.91
C ALA A 396 15.84 35.76 27.78
N TRP A 397 16.46 36.17 26.67
CA TRP A 397 17.90 36.07 26.48
C TRP A 397 18.68 36.96 27.46
N MET A 398 18.28 38.22 27.64
CA MET A 398 18.89 39.12 28.63
C MET A 398 18.74 38.57 30.05
N GLN A 399 17.56 38.05 30.38
CA GLN A 399 17.28 37.45 31.68
C GLN A 399 18.12 36.18 31.91
N LEU A 400 18.27 35.35 30.87
CA LEU A 400 19.11 34.16 30.93
C LEU A 400 20.59 34.54 31.09
N ASP A 401 21.09 35.53 30.35
CA ASP A 401 22.47 36.02 30.51
C ASP A 401 22.72 36.54 31.94
N TYR A 402 21.77 37.31 32.48
CA TYR A 402 21.81 37.75 33.88
C TYR A 402 21.89 36.57 34.86
N TYR A 403 21.00 35.57 34.72
CA TYR A 403 21.01 34.39 35.59
C TYR A 403 22.28 33.57 35.46
N ARG A 404 22.83 33.39 34.25
CA ARG A 404 24.07 32.64 34.00
C ARG A 404 25.28 33.29 34.66
N ARG A 405 25.35 34.63 34.66
CA ARG A 405 26.41 35.37 35.37
C ARG A 405 26.25 35.32 36.89
N HIS A 406 25.01 35.35 37.39
CA HIS A 406 24.73 35.35 38.82
C HIS A 406 24.84 33.96 39.47
N ASN A 407 24.56 32.89 38.73
CA ASN A 407 24.63 31.51 39.20
C ASN A 407 25.24 30.59 38.12
N PRO A 408 26.57 30.60 37.92
CA PRO A 408 27.23 29.78 36.91
C PRO A 408 27.18 28.30 37.29
N GLN A 409 26.67 27.44 36.40
CA GLN A 409 26.58 25.99 36.64
C GLN A 409 27.35 25.18 35.62
N THR A 410 27.29 25.59 34.35
CA THR A 410 27.92 24.90 33.24
C THR A 410 29.34 25.41 33.02
N LYS A 411 30.15 24.64 32.28
CA LYS A 411 31.52 25.05 31.96
C LYS A 411 31.52 26.33 31.12
N GLU A 412 30.55 26.45 30.22
CA GLU A 412 30.32 27.60 29.35
C GLU A 412 29.99 28.86 30.15
N ASP A 413 29.25 28.74 31.26
CA ASP A 413 28.97 29.88 32.15
C ASP A 413 30.25 30.37 32.84
N PHE A 414 31.12 29.46 33.27
CA PHE A 414 32.41 29.83 33.85
C PHE A 414 33.34 30.45 32.80
N GLU A 415 33.35 29.94 31.58
CA GLU A 415 34.09 30.55 30.46
C GLU A 415 33.60 31.98 30.18
N LEU A 416 32.28 32.23 30.24
CA LEU A 416 31.71 33.59 30.13
C LEU A 416 32.24 34.53 31.23
N LEU A 417 32.32 34.06 32.47
CA LEU A 417 32.85 34.84 33.59
C LEU A 417 34.36 35.10 33.45
N TYR A 418 35.15 34.12 33.02
CA TYR A 418 36.58 34.32 32.75
C TYR A 418 36.82 35.29 31.59
N ASN A 419 36.01 35.22 30.53
CA ASN A 419 36.08 36.18 29.42
C ASN A 419 35.73 37.60 29.86
N ALA A 420 34.70 37.75 30.71
CA ALA A 420 34.33 39.05 31.29
C ALA A 420 35.43 39.60 32.21
N LEU A 421 36.06 38.73 33.01
CA LEU A 421 37.20 39.09 33.85
C LEU A 421 38.42 39.52 33.03
N GLU A 422 38.74 38.79 31.96
CA GLU A 422 39.85 39.13 31.07
C GLU A 422 39.59 40.47 30.36
N PHE A 423 38.35 40.72 29.93
CA PHE A 423 37.96 41.99 29.33
C PHE A 423 38.14 43.16 30.31
N TRP A 424 37.62 43.02 31.54
CA TRP A 424 37.80 44.01 32.61
C TRP A 424 39.29 44.25 32.93
N GLN A 425 40.08 43.19 33.03
CA GLN A 425 41.53 43.29 33.27
C GLN A 425 42.23 44.07 32.16
N ARG A 426 41.90 43.82 30.88
CA ARG A 426 42.48 44.55 29.75
C ARG A 426 42.11 46.04 29.77
N GLU A 427 40.86 46.37 30.07
CA GLU A 427 40.40 47.76 30.19
C GLU A 427 41.10 48.50 31.33
N GLU A 428 41.17 47.89 32.53
CA GLU A 428 41.86 48.48 33.68
C GLU A 428 43.36 48.60 33.45
N LEU A 429 44.00 47.60 32.85
CA LEU A 429 45.41 47.69 32.47
C LEU A 429 45.64 48.86 31.49
N ALA A 430 44.77 49.03 30.50
CA ALA A 430 44.86 50.15 29.58
C ALA A 430 44.69 51.50 30.30
N HIS A 431 43.71 51.59 31.20
CA HIS A 431 43.46 52.78 32.01
C HIS A 431 44.64 53.12 32.94
N ILE A 432 45.22 52.13 33.63
CA ILE A 432 46.39 52.29 34.51
C ILE A 432 47.62 52.72 33.72
N ASN A 433 47.83 52.11 32.54
CA ASN A 433 48.96 52.46 31.67
C ASN A 433 48.88 53.89 31.12
N GLN A 434 47.66 54.42 30.94
CA GLN A 434 47.45 55.80 30.50
C GLN A 434 47.57 56.80 31.66
N SER A 435 47.10 56.44 32.86
CA SER A 435 46.93 57.37 33.98
C SER A 435 48.15 57.49 34.89
N PHE A 436 48.91 56.42 35.10
CA PHE A 436 49.97 56.37 36.10
C PHE A 436 51.34 56.07 35.50
N THR A 437 52.40 56.62 36.10
CA THR A 437 53.80 56.35 35.69
C THR A 437 54.67 55.98 36.88
N GLY A 438 55.80 55.29 36.63
CA GLY A 438 56.80 54.99 37.66
C GLY A 438 56.30 54.07 38.79
N ALA A 439 56.46 54.51 40.05
CA ALA A 439 56.13 53.73 41.24
C ALA A 439 54.62 53.61 41.48
N GLU A 440 53.85 54.65 41.18
CA GLU A 440 52.38 54.67 41.33
C GLU A 440 51.72 53.65 40.41
N ARG A 441 52.20 53.54 39.16
CA ARG A 441 51.76 52.49 38.22
C ARG A 441 51.99 51.08 38.78
N LYS A 442 53.16 50.84 39.39
CA LYS A 442 53.47 49.51 39.97
C LYS A 442 52.54 49.19 41.13
N ALA A 443 52.23 50.15 41.99
CA ALA A 443 51.28 49.97 43.07
C ALA A 443 49.86 49.67 42.54
N ALA A 444 49.38 50.43 41.55
CA ALA A 444 48.08 50.20 40.91
C ALA A 444 47.99 48.83 40.21
N LEU A 445 49.06 48.37 39.57
CA LEU A 445 49.12 47.02 38.96
C LEU A 445 49.10 45.91 40.02
N CYS A 446 49.75 46.11 41.16
CA CYS A 446 49.65 45.17 42.29
C CYS A 446 48.22 45.10 42.84
N GLU A 447 47.55 46.25 43.00
CA GLU A 447 46.15 46.28 43.44
C GLU A 447 45.21 45.61 42.42
N LEU A 448 45.45 45.81 41.12
CA LEU A 448 44.70 45.12 40.07
C LEU A 448 44.88 43.59 40.18
N LEU A 449 46.11 43.12 40.37
CA LEU A 449 46.42 41.70 40.52
C LEU A 449 45.77 41.11 41.79
N GLU A 450 45.75 41.87 42.89
CA GLU A 450 45.04 41.46 44.11
C GLU A 450 43.53 41.32 43.87
N LYS A 451 42.90 42.26 43.18
CA LYS A 451 41.48 42.17 42.80
C LYS A 451 41.21 40.98 41.87
N GLU A 452 42.06 40.78 40.87
CA GLU A 452 41.96 39.65 39.94
C GLU A 452 42.03 38.30 40.69
N THR A 453 43.03 38.13 41.56
CA THR A 453 43.19 36.89 42.34
C THR A 453 42.01 36.63 43.27
N GLN A 454 41.42 37.66 43.88
CA GLN A 454 40.20 37.55 44.67
C GLN A 454 39.00 37.10 43.83
N ILE A 455 38.82 37.64 42.63
CA ILE A 455 37.74 37.25 41.72
C ILE A 455 37.95 35.81 41.22
N ILE A 456 39.16 35.42 40.83
CA ILE A 456 39.49 34.04 40.42
C ILE A 456 39.21 33.06 41.56
N ALA A 457 39.59 33.40 42.80
CA ALA A 457 39.28 32.58 43.97
C ALA A 457 37.77 32.47 44.21
N SER A 458 37.01 33.56 43.99
CA SER A 458 35.55 33.55 44.07
C SER A 458 34.91 32.66 43.01
N ILE A 459 35.34 32.78 41.74
CA ILE A 459 34.92 31.91 40.63
C ILE A 459 35.24 30.45 40.96
N GLY A 460 36.42 30.18 41.53
CA GLY A 460 36.82 28.85 41.99
C GLY A 460 35.87 28.26 43.04
N ARG A 461 35.41 29.06 44.01
CA ARG A 461 34.40 28.64 45.01
C ARG A 461 33.06 28.32 44.34
N HIS A 462 32.57 29.19 43.46
CA HIS A 462 31.33 28.93 42.72
C HIS A 462 31.43 27.68 41.85
N ARG A 463 32.58 27.44 41.22
CA ARG A 463 32.83 26.23 40.44
C ARG A 463 32.79 24.96 41.29
N TYR A 464 33.31 25.00 42.52
CA TYR A 464 33.20 23.89 43.45
C TYR A 464 31.75 23.63 43.88
N VAL A 465 31.00 24.68 44.24
CA VAL A 465 29.58 24.58 44.60
C VAL A 465 28.75 24.02 43.44
N ALA A 466 28.94 24.55 42.23
CA ALA A 466 28.29 24.07 41.01
C ALA A 466 28.65 22.62 40.70
N TYR A 467 29.91 22.22 40.88
CA TYR A 467 30.33 20.83 40.69
C TYR A 467 29.59 19.87 41.64
N MET A 468 29.50 20.22 42.93
CA MET A 468 28.76 19.42 43.92
C MET A 468 27.26 19.35 43.59
N ALA A 469 26.64 20.48 43.26
CA ALA A 469 25.23 20.53 42.89
C ALA A 469 24.93 19.75 41.60
N ASN A 470 25.78 19.87 40.58
CA ASN A 470 25.68 19.12 39.34
C ASN A 470 25.85 17.61 39.60
N GLN A 471 26.75 17.22 40.50
CA GLN A 471 26.92 15.81 40.87
C GLN A 471 25.67 15.26 41.56
N GLU A 472 25.08 16.00 42.49
CA GLU A 472 23.79 15.64 43.11
C GLU A 472 22.66 15.55 42.07
N ALA A 473 22.56 16.52 41.17
CA ALA A 473 21.57 16.54 40.09
C ALA A 473 21.76 15.36 39.11
N LEU A 474 23.00 15.00 38.79
CA LEU A 474 23.32 13.84 37.94
C LEU A 474 22.92 12.52 38.61
N ILE A 475 23.19 12.38 39.91
CA ILE A 475 22.75 11.21 40.68
C ILE A 475 21.22 11.13 40.70
N GLN A 476 20.55 12.26 40.96
CA GLN A 476 19.09 12.32 40.99
C GLN A 476 18.48 11.99 39.62
N ALA A 477 19.00 12.57 38.54
CA ALA A 477 18.57 12.29 37.17
C ALA A 477 18.81 10.82 36.77
N PHE A 478 19.91 10.22 37.23
CA PHE A 478 20.15 8.78 37.05
C PHE A 478 19.08 7.94 37.76
N LEU A 479 18.75 8.28 39.00
CA LEU A 479 17.71 7.59 39.77
C LEU A 479 16.33 7.76 39.12
N ASP A 480 15.98 8.97 38.67
CA ASP A 480 14.72 9.26 37.98
C ASP A 480 14.62 8.49 36.66
N LYS A 481 15.72 8.38 35.92
CA LYS A 481 15.78 7.57 34.70
C LYS A 481 15.58 6.07 34.98
N CYS A 482 16.09 5.57 36.10
CA CYS A 482 15.91 4.17 36.51
C CYS A 482 14.49 3.87 37.01
N SER A 483 13.82 4.83 37.65
CA SER A 483 12.45 4.68 38.17
C SER A 483 11.36 5.07 37.18
N ALA A 484 11.72 5.68 36.05
CA ALA A 484 10.77 6.08 35.01
C ALA A 484 10.06 4.88 34.36
N PRO A 485 8.74 4.99 34.08
CA PRO A 485 7.99 3.96 33.37
C PRO A 485 8.49 3.84 31.93
N LYS A 486 8.31 2.66 31.32
CA LYS A 486 8.60 2.49 29.89
C LYS A 486 7.48 3.16 29.08
N MET A 487 7.90 4.07 28.20
CA MET A 487 7.02 4.81 27.28
C MET A 487 7.14 4.23 25.87
N TRP A 488 6.03 3.95 25.21
CA TRP A 488 6.01 3.73 23.76
C TRP A 488 4.76 4.32 23.12
N ARG A 489 4.84 4.58 21.81
CA ARG A 489 3.73 5.09 21.02
C ARG A 489 2.99 3.90 20.39
N THR A 490 1.70 3.79 20.64
CA THR A 490 0.81 2.80 20.00
C THR A 490 0.56 3.19 18.54
N PHE A 491 0.06 2.25 17.72
CA PHE A 491 -0.34 2.50 16.33
C PHE A 491 -1.29 3.70 16.18
N ASP A 492 -2.17 3.91 17.17
CA ASP A 492 -3.14 5.02 17.21
C ASP A 492 -2.51 6.37 17.64
N GLY A 493 -1.18 6.46 17.77
CA GLY A 493 -0.47 7.69 18.14
C GLY A 493 -0.49 8.06 19.63
N LYS A 494 -1.25 7.33 20.45
CA LYS A 494 -1.30 7.52 21.92
C LYS A 494 0.01 7.03 22.58
N MET A 495 0.50 7.78 23.55
CA MET A 495 1.65 7.38 24.39
C MET A 495 1.13 6.47 25.52
N MET A 496 1.64 5.24 25.59
CA MET A 496 1.32 4.29 26.66
C MET A 496 2.48 4.20 27.64
N GLU A 497 2.13 4.25 28.93
CA GLU A 497 3.03 4.08 30.08
C GLU A 497 2.89 2.66 30.63
N MET A 498 4.01 1.98 30.85
CA MET A 498 4.02 0.68 31.52
C MET A 498 5.12 0.60 32.56
N ASP A 499 4.69 0.36 33.79
CA ASP A 499 5.56 -0.02 34.88
C ASP A 499 5.87 -1.52 34.82
N THR A 500 7.15 -1.86 34.93
CA THR A 500 7.61 -3.23 35.17
C THR A 500 7.81 -3.45 36.67
N GLN A 501 7.84 -4.70 37.11
CA GLN A 501 8.26 -5.02 38.48
C GLN A 501 9.64 -4.41 38.83
N PHE A 502 10.52 -4.25 37.83
CA PHE A 502 11.83 -3.63 38.01
C PHE A 502 11.77 -2.10 38.15
N THR A 503 10.90 -1.40 37.42
CA THR A 503 10.75 0.07 37.54
C THR A 503 10.08 0.43 38.86
N ILE A 504 9.09 -0.37 39.30
CA ILE A 504 8.50 -0.26 40.64
C ILE A 504 9.57 -0.47 41.71
N ARG A 505 10.38 -1.54 41.59
CA ARG A 505 11.48 -1.80 42.53
C ARG A 505 12.54 -0.70 42.52
N ALA A 506 12.89 -0.14 41.35
CA ALA A 506 13.82 0.98 41.24
C ALA A 506 13.27 2.24 41.94
N ARG A 507 11.96 2.48 41.85
CA ARG A 507 11.27 3.57 42.56
C ARG A 507 11.31 3.39 44.08
N GLU A 508 11.10 2.16 44.57
CA GLU A 508 11.27 1.83 46.00
C GLU A 508 12.71 2.12 46.47
N LEU A 509 13.71 1.67 45.72
CA LEU A 509 15.13 1.92 46.04
C LEU A 509 15.48 3.40 46.00
N GLN A 510 14.93 4.14 45.03
CA GLN A 510 15.06 5.60 44.95
C GLN A 510 14.46 6.28 46.18
N ASN A 511 13.28 5.85 46.63
CA ASN A 511 12.64 6.40 47.83
C ASN A 511 13.47 6.13 49.08
N ILE A 512 14.01 4.92 49.22
CA ILE A 512 14.92 4.58 50.33
C ILE A 512 16.17 5.47 50.28
N TYR A 513 16.77 5.67 49.10
CA TYR A 513 17.91 6.56 48.93
C TYR A 513 17.58 8.00 49.35
N LYS A 514 16.44 8.54 48.90
CA LYS A 514 15.96 9.87 49.30
C LYS A 514 15.79 9.96 50.81
N CYS A 515 15.18 8.97 51.45
CA CYS A 515 15.02 8.92 52.89
C CYS A 515 16.36 8.90 53.64
N ILE A 516 17.39 8.22 53.13
CA ILE A 516 18.73 8.21 53.75
C ILE A 516 19.44 9.57 53.62
N MET A 517 19.18 10.29 52.52
CA MET A 517 19.79 11.61 52.27
C MET A 517 19.15 12.76 53.05
N LEU A 518 17.97 12.55 53.66
CA LEU A 518 17.33 13.56 54.51
C LEU A 518 18.18 13.81 55.77
N LYS A 519 18.57 15.07 56.00
CA LYS A 519 19.47 15.46 57.10
C LYS A 519 18.76 15.64 58.46
N SER A 520 17.45 15.88 58.45
CA SER A 520 16.65 16.20 59.64
C SER A 520 15.57 15.13 59.87
N ILE A 521 16.01 13.94 60.29
CA ILE A 521 15.12 12.81 60.62
C ILE A 521 15.21 12.54 62.12
N SER A 522 14.10 12.19 62.75
CA SER A 522 14.10 11.74 64.15
C SER A 522 14.88 10.42 64.32
N GLN A 523 15.28 10.09 65.54
CA GLN A 523 16.06 8.86 65.79
C GLN A 523 15.27 7.59 65.43
N ASP A 524 13.96 7.58 65.71
CA ASP A 524 13.08 6.43 65.46
C ASP A 524 12.83 6.24 63.95
N GLU A 525 12.51 7.32 63.23
CA GLU A 525 12.38 7.28 61.76
C GLU A 525 13.69 6.87 61.08
N ARG A 526 14.84 7.32 61.61
CA ARG A 526 16.16 6.90 61.09
C ARG A 526 16.39 5.40 61.31
N LEU A 527 15.97 4.86 62.46
CA LEU A 527 16.06 3.43 62.73
C LEU A 527 15.18 2.64 61.75
N ASP A 528 13.96 3.09 61.49
CA ASP A 528 13.03 2.46 60.55
C ASP A 528 13.55 2.46 59.10
N VAL A 529 14.11 3.58 58.64
CA VAL A 529 14.73 3.68 57.30
C VAL A 529 15.92 2.71 57.19
N LEU A 530 16.76 2.62 58.22
CA LEU A 530 17.90 1.70 58.24
C LEU A 530 17.48 0.23 58.31
N LEU A 531 16.42 -0.10 59.06
CA LEU A 531 15.83 -1.43 59.09
C LEU A 531 15.26 -1.80 57.71
N THR A 532 14.55 -0.88 57.07
CA THR A 532 14.02 -1.07 55.72
C THR A 532 15.16 -1.35 54.73
N LEU A 533 16.24 -0.56 54.76
CA LEU A 533 17.43 -0.80 53.95
C LEU A 533 18.03 -2.18 54.21
N LYS A 534 18.22 -2.55 55.49
CA LYS A 534 18.74 -3.86 55.89
C LYS A 534 17.91 -5.00 55.33
N HIS A 535 16.58 -4.91 55.39
CA HIS A 535 15.68 -5.92 54.83
C HIS A 535 15.77 -5.99 53.30
N THR A 536 15.84 -4.86 52.60
CA THR A 536 15.95 -4.84 51.14
C THR A 536 17.25 -5.43 50.60
N VAL A 537 18.37 -5.27 51.32
CA VAL A 537 19.69 -5.80 50.94
C VAL A 537 19.84 -7.29 51.27
N LYS A 538 19.08 -7.80 52.24
CA LYS A 538 19.14 -9.21 52.68
C LYS A 538 18.48 -10.20 51.69
N ALA A 539 17.68 -9.73 50.74
CA ALA A 539 17.08 -10.58 49.70
C ALA A 539 18.14 -10.98 48.66
N PRO A 540 18.51 -12.28 48.52
CA PRO A 540 19.47 -12.71 47.51
C PRO A 540 18.83 -12.60 46.11
N GLN A 541 19.21 -11.57 45.37
CA GLN A 541 18.96 -11.52 43.93
C GLN A 541 20.15 -12.18 43.22
N ASP A 542 19.98 -13.41 42.73
CA ASP A 542 20.95 -14.04 41.82
C ASP A 542 21.06 -13.19 40.55
N PRO A 543 22.14 -12.40 40.34
CA PRO A 543 22.23 -11.49 39.21
C PRO A 543 22.26 -12.28 37.89
N MET A 544 22.86 -13.48 37.92
CA MET A 544 23.11 -14.34 36.77
C MET A 544 21.86 -14.97 36.12
N LYS A 545 20.71 -15.02 36.80
CA LYS A 545 19.48 -15.58 36.21
C LYS A 545 18.75 -14.58 35.30
N PHE A 546 19.00 -13.28 35.46
CA PHE A 546 18.31 -12.21 34.71
C PHE A 546 19.01 -11.83 33.39
N TYR A 547 20.27 -12.20 33.18
CA TYR A 547 21.05 -11.76 32.01
C TYR A 547 20.81 -12.53 30.71
N LYS A 548 19.92 -13.54 30.68
CA LYS A 548 19.77 -14.39 29.48
C LYS A 548 18.82 -13.84 28.41
N LYS A 549 17.85 -12.98 28.73
CA LYS A 549 16.84 -12.47 27.77
C LYS A 549 16.52 -10.99 28.02
N ILE A 550 17.47 -10.12 27.71
CA ILE A 550 17.36 -8.67 27.98
C ILE A 550 16.84 -7.89 26.77
N TYR A 551 17.09 -8.37 25.55
CA TYR A 551 16.87 -7.59 24.34
C TYR A 551 15.49 -7.89 23.75
N PHE A 552 14.69 -6.84 23.55
CA PHE A 552 13.33 -6.94 23.03
C PHE A 552 13.32 -6.72 21.52
N CYS A 553 12.71 -7.65 20.77
CA CYS A 553 12.48 -7.48 19.34
C CYS A 553 11.11 -6.83 19.09
N HIS A 554 11.08 -5.71 18.37
CA HIS A 554 9.83 -4.99 18.09
C HIS A 554 8.95 -5.68 17.04
N SER A 555 9.52 -6.57 16.22
CA SER A 555 8.79 -7.27 15.15
C SER A 555 8.11 -8.55 15.63
N CYS A 556 8.77 -9.37 16.46
CA CYS A 556 8.17 -10.59 17.01
C CYS A 556 7.67 -10.42 18.46
N GLN A 557 7.87 -9.25 19.07
CA GLN A 557 7.45 -8.92 20.44
C GLN A 557 7.98 -9.86 21.53
N LEU A 558 9.10 -10.54 21.27
CA LEU A 558 9.73 -11.48 22.22
C LEU A 558 11.02 -10.91 22.83
N TYR A 559 11.25 -11.25 24.10
CA TYR A 559 12.53 -11.04 24.79
C TYR A 559 13.51 -12.16 24.46
N LEU A 560 14.62 -11.81 23.82
CA LEU A 560 15.59 -12.73 23.27
C LEU A 560 17.01 -12.42 23.80
N PRO A 561 17.92 -13.40 23.77
CA PRO A 561 19.32 -13.19 24.14
C PRO A 561 20.05 -12.28 23.12
N SER A 562 21.17 -11.65 23.53
CA SER A 562 21.99 -10.81 22.63
C SER A 562 22.48 -11.54 21.38
N THR A 563 22.64 -12.86 21.44
CA THR A 563 23.07 -13.72 20.33
C THR A 563 22.11 -13.73 19.15
N GLU A 564 20.82 -13.48 19.40
CA GLU A 564 19.78 -13.44 18.36
C GLU A 564 19.68 -12.09 17.64
N PHE A 565 20.48 -11.11 18.05
CA PHE A 565 20.55 -9.82 17.40
C PHE A 565 21.86 -9.67 16.62
N ALA A 566 21.80 -8.93 15.52
CA ALA A 566 23.00 -8.55 14.78
C ALA A 566 23.58 -7.30 15.46
N VAL A 567 24.46 -7.51 16.46
CA VAL A 567 25.17 -6.40 17.10
C VAL A 567 26.34 -6.01 16.21
N SER A 568 26.15 -5.00 15.38
CA SER A 568 27.26 -4.34 14.69
C SER A 568 27.85 -3.26 15.61
N SER A 569 29.17 -3.11 15.63
CA SER A 569 29.92 -2.22 16.53
C SER A 569 29.50 -0.74 16.43
N THR A 570 28.80 -0.36 15.36
CA THR A 570 28.30 1.00 15.08
C THR A 570 26.81 1.20 15.37
N SER A 571 26.06 0.15 15.72
CA SER A 571 24.62 0.27 15.99
C SER A 571 24.35 0.60 17.45
N GLN A 572 23.84 1.79 17.71
CA GLN A 572 23.45 2.22 19.06
C GLN A 572 22.09 1.68 19.52
N ARG A 573 21.30 1.06 18.64
CA ARG A 573 19.95 0.58 18.97
C ARG A 573 19.60 -0.73 18.26
N ILE A 574 19.26 -1.73 19.07
CA ILE A 574 18.88 -3.07 18.62
C ILE A 574 17.34 -3.11 18.50
N TYR A 575 16.81 -3.09 17.28
CA TYR A 575 15.36 -2.99 17.04
C TYR A 575 14.69 -4.32 16.63
N ARG A 576 15.39 -5.17 15.88
CA ARG A 576 14.84 -6.39 15.27
C ARG A 576 15.83 -7.55 15.42
N CYS A 577 15.33 -8.74 15.74
CA CYS A 577 16.14 -9.96 15.81
C CYS A 577 16.54 -10.42 14.40
N ARG A 578 17.58 -11.27 14.30
CA ARG A 578 18.09 -11.81 13.04
C ARG A 578 17.00 -12.52 12.23
N HIS A 579 16.09 -13.22 12.90
CA HIS A 579 14.97 -13.90 12.25
C HIS A 579 14.02 -12.92 11.55
N CYS A 580 13.59 -11.86 12.24
CA CYS A 580 12.73 -10.83 11.64
C CYS A 580 13.46 -10.04 10.55
N ILE A 581 14.78 -9.84 10.66
CA ILE A 581 15.59 -9.21 9.61
C ILE A 581 15.65 -10.10 8.38
N ASN A 582 15.84 -11.40 8.54
CA ASN A 582 15.85 -12.35 7.43
C ASN A 582 14.48 -12.39 6.73
N LEU A 583 13.38 -12.43 7.50
CA LEU A 583 12.03 -12.32 6.94
C LEU A 583 11.78 -10.99 6.20
N ASP A 584 12.24 -9.86 6.75
CA ASP A 584 12.16 -8.54 6.10
C ASP A 584 12.99 -8.51 4.80
N ASN A 585 14.16 -9.16 4.80
CA ASN A 585 15.01 -9.26 3.61
C ASN A 585 14.39 -10.18 2.55
N GLU A 586 13.81 -11.31 2.94
CA GLU A 586 13.08 -12.20 2.05
C GLU A 586 11.85 -11.52 1.44
N THR A 587 11.10 -10.75 2.24
CA THR A 587 9.95 -9.97 1.74
C THR A 587 10.38 -8.83 0.81
N ARG A 588 11.45 -8.09 1.12
CA ARG A 588 12.02 -7.08 0.21
C ARG A 588 12.55 -7.70 -1.09
N GLN A 589 13.19 -8.86 -1.02
CA GLN A 589 13.60 -9.60 -2.21
C GLN A 589 12.36 -9.98 -3.03
N ARG A 590 11.31 -10.54 -2.41
CA ARG A 590 10.02 -10.84 -3.08
C ARG A 590 9.41 -9.59 -3.72
N GLU A 591 9.42 -8.44 -3.06
CA GLU A 591 8.95 -7.17 -3.62
C GLU A 591 9.77 -6.72 -4.85
N SER A 592 11.10 -6.84 -4.81
CA SER A 592 11.93 -6.55 -5.99
C SER A 592 11.65 -7.52 -7.15
N PHE A 593 11.46 -8.81 -6.88
CA PHE A 593 11.06 -9.80 -7.88
C PHE A 593 9.69 -9.51 -8.49
N LEU A 594 8.72 -9.04 -7.69
CA LEU A 594 7.40 -8.65 -8.17
C LEU A 594 7.47 -7.46 -9.13
N LYS A 595 8.34 -6.48 -8.88
CA LYS A 595 8.50 -5.29 -9.74
C LYS A 595 9.03 -5.65 -11.13
N TYR A 596 10.06 -6.48 -11.20
CA TYR A 596 10.58 -6.98 -12.49
C TYR A 596 9.57 -7.87 -13.21
N LYS A 597 8.77 -8.65 -12.46
CA LYS A 597 7.69 -9.48 -13.04
C LYS A 597 6.61 -8.62 -13.67
N CYS A 598 6.21 -7.54 -13.01
CA CYS A 598 5.26 -6.58 -13.58
C CYS A 598 5.83 -5.88 -14.82
N LEU A 599 7.12 -5.55 -14.84
CA LEU A 599 7.77 -4.95 -16.00
C LEU A 599 7.78 -5.91 -17.21
N LEU A 600 8.15 -7.18 -16.99
CA LEU A 600 8.12 -8.22 -18.02
C LEU A 600 6.70 -8.48 -18.53
N GLN A 601 5.71 -8.56 -17.64
CA GLN A 601 4.30 -8.74 -18.04
C GLN A 601 3.82 -7.59 -18.91
N ARG A 602 4.15 -6.33 -18.57
CA ARG A 602 3.79 -5.17 -19.41
C ARG A 602 4.43 -5.22 -20.78
N LEU A 603 5.68 -5.67 -20.87
CA LEU A 603 6.37 -5.88 -22.15
C LEU A 603 5.64 -6.92 -23.00
N TYR A 604 5.20 -8.03 -22.40
CA TYR A 604 4.40 -9.03 -23.11
C TYR A 604 3.08 -8.47 -23.62
N TYR A 605 2.37 -7.70 -22.80
CA TYR A 605 1.13 -7.07 -23.23
C TYR A 605 1.37 -6.05 -24.35
N SER A 606 2.39 -5.20 -24.23
CA SER A 606 2.68 -4.22 -25.28
C SER A 606 3.13 -4.84 -26.59
N GLU A 607 3.83 -5.98 -26.55
CA GLU A 607 4.27 -6.68 -27.75
C GLU A 607 3.16 -7.53 -28.38
N ALA A 608 2.23 -8.04 -27.57
CA ALA A 608 1.04 -8.75 -28.08
C ALA A 608 0.09 -7.83 -28.87
N ASP A 609 0.14 -6.52 -28.65
CA ASP A 609 -0.63 -5.54 -29.42
C ASP A 609 -0.08 -5.33 -30.85
N TYR A 610 1.13 -5.81 -31.17
CA TYR A 610 1.71 -5.76 -32.51
C TYR A 610 1.45 -7.08 -33.26
N GLU A 611 0.91 -7.02 -34.47
CA GLU A 611 0.61 -8.19 -35.33
C GLU A 611 1.85 -8.69 -36.13
N ASP A 612 3.06 -8.53 -35.58
CA ASP A 612 4.34 -8.73 -36.29
C ASP A 612 4.99 -10.12 -36.05
N ASP A 613 4.29 -11.09 -35.42
CA ASP A 613 4.83 -12.41 -35.03
C ASP A 613 6.14 -12.33 -34.19
N SER A 614 6.33 -11.27 -33.41
CA SER A 614 7.53 -11.03 -32.61
C SER A 614 7.73 -12.10 -31.54
N LYS A 615 8.84 -12.85 -31.62
CA LYS A 615 9.11 -14.01 -30.73
C LYS A 615 10.10 -13.70 -29.62
N ILE A 616 11.00 -12.74 -29.85
CA ILE A 616 12.13 -12.45 -28.95
C ILE A 616 11.65 -11.93 -27.58
N ALA A 617 10.61 -11.10 -27.57
CA ALA A 617 9.98 -10.61 -26.34
C ALA A 617 9.59 -11.76 -25.40
N PHE A 618 8.85 -12.75 -25.90
CA PHE A 618 8.32 -13.88 -25.12
C PHE A 618 9.36 -14.92 -24.69
N LEU A 619 10.57 -14.86 -25.25
CA LEU A 619 11.70 -15.70 -24.84
C LEU A 619 12.43 -15.17 -23.59
N MET A 620 12.17 -13.92 -23.19
CA MET A 620 12.83 -13.28 -22.06
C MET A 620 12.37 -13.85 -20.72
N GLN A 621 13.30 -14.24 -19.85
CA GLN A 621 12.96 -14.65 -18.49
C GLN A 621 13.04 -13.48 -17.51
N LEU A 622 12.51 -13.70 -16.29
CA LEU A 622 12.51 -12.69 -15.24
C LEU A 622 13.93 -12.22 -14.87
N GLN A 623 14.89 -13.15 -14.86
CA GLN A 623 16.30 -12.84 -14.56
C GLN A 623 16.95 -11.98 -15.66
N ASP A 624 16.53 -12.19 -16.91
CA ASP A 624 17.05 -11.47 -18.07
C ASP A 624 16.59 -10.02 -18.07
N ILE A 625 15.33 -9.76 -17.72
CA ILE A 625 14.81 -8.39 -17.55
C ILE A 625 15.43 -7.71 -16.34
N GLN A 626 15.69 -8.43 -15.25
CA GLN A 626 16.42 -7.88 -14.10
C GLN A 626 17.83 -7.44 -14.51
N TYR A 627 18.57 -8.28 -15.24
CA TYR A 627 19.91 -7.92 -15.72
C TYR A 627 19.86 -6.74 -16.70
N LEU A 628 18.91 -6.75 -17.63
CA LEU A 628 18.73 -5.68 -18.61
C LEU A 628 18.45 -4.34 -17.91
N THR A 629 17.59 -4.33 -16.90
CA THR A 629 17.27 -3.12 -16.14
C THR A 629 18.42 -2.66 -15.24
N GLU A 630 18.99 -3.53 -14.41
CA GLU A 630 20.01 -3.16 -13.41
C GLU A 630 21.38 -2.87 -14.04
N ASN A 631 21.84 -3.71 -14.98
CA ASN A 631 23.22 -3.65 -15.45
C ASN A 631 23.39 -2.85 -16.74
N ILE A 632 22.40 -2.87 -17.64
CA ILE A 632 22.48 -2.16 -18.93
C ILE A 632 21.83 -0.78 -18.84
N TRP A 633 20.66 -0.71 -18.19
CA TRP A 633 19.91 0.54 -18.04
C TRP A 633 20.07 1.24 -16.67
N ALA A 634 20.80 0.64 -15.72
CA ALA A 634 21.07 1.21 -14.38
C ALA A 634 19.81 1.54 -13.55
N SER A 635 18.71 0.82 -13.79
CA SER A 635 17.40 0.99 -13.14
C SER A 635 16.84 2.41 -13.23
N GLN A 636 17.18 3.13 -14.30
CA GLN A 636 16.78 4.51 -14.53
C GLN A 636 16.22 4.72 -15.94
N SER A 637 15.27 5.63 -16.09
CA SER A 637 14.86 6.11 -17.41
C SER A 637 16.03 6.84 -18.10
N VAL A 638 16.17 6.64 -19.40
CA VAL A 638 17.33 7.18 -20.15
C VAL A 638 17.23 8.69 -20.36
N LEU A 639 16.01 9.23 -20.37
CA LEU A 639 15.72 10.65 -20.61
C LEU A 639 15.66 11.44 -19.31
N SER A 640 14.79 11.06 -18.38
CA SER A 640 14.59 11.77 -17.10
C SER A 640 15.44 11.27 -15.91
N ALA A 641 16.20 10.17 -16.06
CA ALA A 641 16.94 9.51 -14.97
C ALA A 641 16.05 9.07 -13.79
N TRP A 642 14.77 8.79 -14.06
CA TRP A 642 13.77 8.38 -13.07
C TRP A 642 14.02 6.96 -12.57
N THR A 643 14.04 6.76 -11.25
CA THR A 643 14.48 5.51 -10.60
C THR A 643 13.34 4.56 -10.22
N ASN A 644 12.07 4.98 -10.30
CA ASN A 644 10.95 4.16 -9.84
C ASN A 644 10.55 3.10 -10.88
N LEU A 645 10.97 1.86 -10.67
CA LEU A 645 10.70 0.69 -11.53
C LEU A 645 9.22 0.45 -11.87
N ASN A 646 8.28 0.87 -11.02
CA ASN A 646 6.84 0.71 -11.28
C ASN A 646 6.31 1.60 -12.41
N ASP A 647 7.00 2.70 -12.70
CA ASP A 647 6.61 3.67 -13.72
C ASP A 647 7.43 3.54 -15.00
N LEU A 648 8.46 2.68 -14.96
CA LEU A 648 9.27 2.37 -16.12
C LEU A 648 8.58 1.33 -17.01
N VAL A 649 8.84 1.45 -18.31
CA VAL A 649 8.38 0.57 -19.39
C VAL A 649 9.53 0.39 -20.37
N MET A 650 9.67 -0.82 -20.90
CA MET A 650 10.57 -1.10 -22.01
C MET A 650 9.81 -0.99 -23.32
N VAL A 651 10.31 -0.18 -24.25
CA VAL A 651 9.68 0.08 -25.54
C VAL A 651 10.68 -0.23 -26.66
N ARG A 652 10.17 -0.58 -27.87
CA ARG A 652 10.99 -0.70 -29.09
C ARG A 652 11.72 0.61 -29.35
N TRP A 653 13.04 0.55 -29.56
CA TRP A 653 13.85 1.73 -29.91
C TRP A 653 13.61 2.15 -31.38
N ASP A 654 13.63 1.17 -32.28
CA ASP A 654 13.15 1.31 -33.65
C ASP A 654 11.82 0.58 -33.81
N LYS A 655 10.79 1.34 -34.17
CA LYS A 655 9.42 0.83 -34.36
C LYS A 655 9.32 -0.17 -35.50
N SER A 656 10.19 -0.05 -36.50
CA SER A 656 10.19 -0.92 -37.69
C SER A 656 10.75 -2.32 -37.44
N LEU A 657 11.46 -2.51 -36.32
CA LEU A 657 12.11 -3.76 -35.95
C LEU A 657 11.41 -4.37 -34.73
N GLU A 658 11.44 -5.70 -34.63
CA GLU A 658 10.89 -6.41 -33.47
C GLU A 658 11.61 -6.00 -32.18
N TRP A 659 10.89 -6.11 -31.05
CA TRP A 659 11.49 -5.86 -29.76
C TRP A 659 12.56 -6.90 -29.45
N SER A 660 13.73 -6.42 -29.05
CA SER A 660 14.84 -7.26 -28.61
C SER A 660 15.66 -6.52 -27.56
N PRO A 661 16.49 -7.22 -26.76
CA PRO A 661 17.38 -6.56 -25.80
C PRO A 661 18.31 -5.52 -26.44
N TRP A 662 18.56 -5.62 -27.75
CA TRP A 662 19.36 -4.69 -28.55
C TRP A 662 18.55 -3.77 -29.47
N ASN A 663 17.23 -3.77 -29.33
CA ASN A 663 16.30 -2.81 -29.91
C ASN A 663 15.31 -2.31 -28.84
N CYS A 664 15.78 -2.10 -27.61
CA CYS A 664 14.94 -1.67 -26.49
C CYS A 664 15.39 -0.32 -25.92
N ILE A 665 14.47 0.41 -25.31
CA ILE A 665 14.79 1.58 -24.48
C ILE A 665 13.96 1.55 -23.20
N LEU A 666 14.59 1.88 -22.07
CA LEU A 666 13.91 1.99 -20.77
C LEU A 666 13.48 3.44 -20.52
N LEU A 667 12.17 3.67 -20.48
CA LEU A 667 11.55 4.99 -20.35
C LEU A 667 10.45 4.96 -19.29
N THR A 668 10.01 6.13 -18.82
CA THR A 668 8.74 6.21 -18.09
C THR A 668 7.55 5.97 -19.02
N LYS A 669 6.36 5.64 -18.48
CA LYS A 669 5.13 5.45 -19.28
C LYS A 669 4.84 6.62 -20.23
N ASP A 670 5.00 7.85 -19.74
CA ASP A 670 4.71 9.07 -20.51
C ASP A 670 5.78 9.31 -21.59
N GLU A 671 7.05 9.11 -21.25
CA GLU A 671 8.15 9.18 -22.21
C GLU A 671 8.06 8.11 -23.30
N GLY A 672 7.66 6.88 -22.93
CA GLY A 672 7.45 5.79 -23.88
C GLY A 672 6.30 6.11 -24.86
N ALA A 673 5.20 6.65 -24.35
CA ALA A 673 4.09 7.10 -25.19
C ALA A 673 4.48 8.27 -26.11
N ALA A 674 5.39 9.15 -25.67
CA ALA A 674 5.95 10.20 -26.51
C ALA A 674 6.92 9.65 -27.56
N HIS A 675 7.78 8.70 -27.18
CA HIS A 675 8.73 8.03 -28.07
C HIS A 675 8.02 7.32 -29.23
N LEU A 676 6.92 6.64 -28.96
CA LEU A 676 6.11 5.94 -29.97
C LEU A 676 5.39 6.87 -30.96
N ARG A 677 5.26 8.17 -30.65
CA ARG A 677 4.67 9.18 -31.55
C ARG A 677 5.69 9.78 -32.53
N LEU A 678 7.00 9.53 -32.33
CA LEU A 678 8.04 10.06 -33.21
C LEU A 678 8.01 9.35 -34.57
N THR A 679 8.05 10.14 -35.65
CA THR A 679 8.07 9.64 -37.04
C THR A 679 9.45 9.13 -37.46
N SER A 680 10.54 9.67 -36.91
CA SER A 680 11.89 9.13 -37.09
C SER A 680 12.79 9.43 -35.88
N ILE A 681 13.64 8.46 -35.55
CA ILE A 681 14.56 8.54 -34.39
C ILE A 681 15.63 9.62 -34.61
N GLU A 682 16.11 9.77 -35.85
CA GLU A 682 17.17 10.70 -36.23
C GLU A 682 16.73 12.17 -36.20
N GLN A 683 15.44 12.44 -36.32
CA GLN A 683 14.87 13.79 -36.17
C GLN A 683 14.50 14.10 -34.71
N GLY A 684 14.18 13.06 -33.91
CA GLY A 684 13.71 13.22 -32.53
C GLY A 684 14.80 13.25 -31.46
N TYR A 685 15.97 12.66 -31.72
CA TYR A 685 17.06 12.58 -30.73
C TYR A 685 18.40 13.11 -31.25
N GLU A 686 19.18 13.70 -30.34
CA GLU A 686 20.52 14.20 -30.66
C GLU A 686 21.49 13.05 -31.01
N PRO A 687 22.42 13.23 -31.99
CA PRO A 687 23.36 12.19 -32.40
C PRO A 687 24.21 11.57 -31.27
N LEU A 688 24.61 12.38 -30.28
CA LEU A 688 25.35 11.91 -29.09
C LEU A 688 24.52 10.95 -28.23
N PHE A 689 23.23 11.22 -28.11
CA PHE A 689 22.29 10.39 -27.38
C PHE A 689 22.02 9.07 -28.10
N ILE A 690 21.86 9.11 -29.42
CA ILE A 690 21.73 7.91 -30.27
C ILE A 690 22.98 7.02 -30.12
N HIS A 691 24.18 7.61 -30.12
CA HIS A 691 25.43 6.86 -29.91
C HIS A 691 25.48 6.18 -28.53
N LYS A 692 25.02 6.87 -27.47
CA LYS A 692 24.93 6.31 -26.11
C LYS A 692 23.99 5.10 -26.05
N ILE A 693 22.87 5.16 -26.76
CA ILE A 693 21.90 4.06 -26.82
C ILE A 693 22.45 2.88 -27.62
N LYS A 694 23.05 3.13 -28.79
CA LYS A 694 23.72 2.09 -29.59
C LYS A 694 24.81 1.38 -28.78
N HIS A 695 25.57 2.10 -27.96
CA HIS A 695 26.55 1.50 -27.06
C HIS A 695 25.90 0.55 -26.03
N LYS A 696 24.77 0.95 -25.44
CA LYS A 696 24.01 0.08 -24.52
C LYS A 696 23.42 -1.16 -25.21
N HIS A 697 22.95 -1.02 -26.45
CA HIS A 697 22.52 -2.17 -27.26
C HIS A 697 23.66 -3.13 -27.56
N ILE A 698 24.88 -2.64 -27.80
CA ILE A 698 26.07 -3.49 -27.96
C ILE A 698 26.37 -4.26 -26.66
N LEU A 699 26.27 -3.60 -25.49
CA LEU A 699 26.42 -4.28 -24.19
C LEU A 699 25.35 -5.38 -24.00
N ALA A 700 24.11 -5.10 -24.40
CA ALA A 700 23.04 -6.10 -24.42
C ALA A 700 23.35 -7.27 -25.35
N LYS A 701 23.76 -7.02 -26.61
CA LYS A 701 24.17 -8.07 -27.55
C LYS A 701 25.28 -8.96 -26.99
N ASN A 702 26.30 -8.37 -26.36
CA ASN A 702 27.43 -9.12 -25.78
C ASN A 702 27.03 -10.05 -24.63
N TYR A 703 26.02 -9.66 -23.84
CA TYR A 703 25.52 -10.50 -22.75
C TYR A 703 24.54 -11.57 -23.27
N PHE A 704 23.53 -11.17 -24.05
CA PHE A 704 22.48 -12.08 -24.51
C PHE A 704 22.92 -13.07 -25.60
N SER A 705 24.04 -12.79 -26.31
CA SER A 705 24.67 -13.77 -27.21
C SER A 705 25.27 -14.99 -26.48
N GLN A 706 25.45 -14.92 -25.16
CA GLN A 706 25.89 -16.06 -24.35
C GLN A 706 24.75 -17.03 -24.04
N ILE A 707 23.49 -16.61 -24.24
CA ILE A 707 22.30 -17.42 -24.00
C ILE A 707 21.94 -18.14 -25.30
N PRO A 708 22.03 -19.49 -25.37
CA PRO A 708 21.89 -20.23 -26.63
C PRO A 708 20.58 -20.00 -27.39
N LEU A 709 19.46 -19.79 -26.67
CA LEU A 709 18.13 -19.55 -27.26
C LEU A 709 18.00 -18.16 -27.90
N LEU A 710 18.70 -17.16 -27.37
CA LEU A 710 18.67 -15.79 -27.91
C LEU A 710 19.78 -15.57 -28.95
N ALA A 711 20.86 -16.36 -28.89
CA ALA A 711 21.95 -16.33 -29.86
C ALA A 711 21.49 -16.73 -31.27
N SER A 712 20.55 -17.68 -31.40
CA SER A 712 19.97 -18.06 -32.71
C SER A 712 19.10 -16.97 -33.35
N CYS A 713 18.73 -15.94 -32.60
CA CYS A 713 17.94 -14.80 -33.09
C CYS A 713 18.82 -13.63 -33.57
N ILE A 714 20.15 -13.73 -33.47
CA ILE A 714 21.08 -12.71 -33.93
C ILE A 714 21.57 -13.09 -35.35
N PRO A 715 21.38 -12.25 -36.37
CA PRO A 715 21.84 -12.55 -37.73
C PRO A 715 23.38 -12.64 -37.81
N ASP A 716 23.88 -13.71 -38.43
CA ASP A 716 25.29 -14.17 -38.42
C ASP A 716 26.35 -13.17 -38.94
N GLY A 717 25.95 -12.07 -39.59
CA GLY A 717 26.89 -11.08 -40.16
C GLY A 717 27.51 -10.10 -39.15
N GLU A 718 26.88 -9.84 -38.00
CA GLU A 718 27.35 -8.82 -37.05
C GLU A 718 28.21 -9.39 -35.90
N ILE A 719 28.08 -10.68 -35.61
CA ILE A 719 28.80 -11.37 -34.52
C ILE A 719 30.31 -11.39 -34.80
N ASP A 720 30.70 -11.61 -36.07
CA ASP A 720 32.11 -11.66 -36.51
C ASP A 720 32.79 -10.28 -36.55
N ALA A 721 32.03 -9.20 -36.75
CA ALA A 721 32.55 -7.84 -36.74
C ALA A 721 32.86 -7.34 -35.31
N ILE A 722 32.13 -7.82 -34.31
CA ILE A 722 32.34 -7.48 -32.90
C ILE A 722 33.47 -8.33 -32.30
N ARG A 723 33.55 -9.63 -32.61
CA ARG A 723 34.67 -10.50 -32.22
C ARG A 723 36.03 -9.99 -32.71
N LYS A 724 36.08 -9.36 -33.90
CA LYS A 724 37.33 -8.80 -34.45
C LYS A 724 37.76 -7.47 -33.83
N LYS A 725 36.86 -6.69 -33.20
CA LYS A 725 37.19 -5.36 -32.65
C LYS A 725 37.74 -5.37 -31.22
N TYR A 726 37.62 -6.48 -30.49
CA TYR A 726 38.07 -6.58 -29.09
C TYR A 726 38.89 -7.84 -28.79
N HIS A 727 39.85 -8.17 -29.65
CA HIS A 727 41.04 -8.88 -29.18
C HIS A 727 42.02 -7.87 -28.59
N PRO A 728 42.28 -7.86 -27.27
CA PRO A 728 43.48 -7.20 -26.78
C PRO A 728 44.68 -8.05 -27.23
N GLU A 729 45.51 -7.53 -28.13
CA GLU A 729 46.87 -8.04 -28.31
C GLU A 729 47.63 -7.80 -27.00
N THR A 730 47.51 -8.73 -26.06
CA THR A 730 48.38 -8.79 -24.89
C THR A 730 49.24 -10.03 -25.05
N THR A 731 50.37 -9.87 -25.73
CA THR A 731 51.47 -10.84 -25.68
C THR A 731 51.85 -11.10 -24.22
N PRO A 732 51.87 -12.34 -23.73
CA PRO A 732 52.21 -12.62 -22.33
C PRO A 732 53.72 -12.45 -22.11
N LYS A 733 54.09 -11.41 -21.34
CA LYS A 733 55.43 -11.30 -20.75
C LYS A 733 55.58 -12.38 -19.67
N ILE A 734 56.37 -13.41 -19.97
CA ILE A 734 56.87 -14.38 -19.01
C ILE A 734 57.81 -13.63 -18.05
N ILE A 735 57.35 -13.37 -16.83
CA ILE A 735 58.22 -12.99 -15.71
C ILE A 735 58.43 -14.26 -14.88
N LYS A 736 59.64 -14.82 -14.96
CA LYS A 736 60.12 -15.89 -14.10
C LYS A 736 60.21 -15.38 -12.66
N ALA A 737 59.52 -16.03 -11.73
CA ALA A 737 59.79 -15.88 -10.30
C ALA A 737 61.09 -16.61 -9.95
N GLN A 738 62.10 -15.88 -9.46
CA GLN A 738 63.25 -16.46 -8.76
C GLN A 738 62.77 -17.01 -7.42
N GLY A 739 62.96 -18.31 -7.19
CA GLY A 739 62.90 -18.89 -5.85
C GLY A 739 64.16 -18.52 -5.06
N PRO A 740 64.12 -18.50 -3.72
CA PRO A 740 65.32 -18.38 -2.91
C PRO A 740 65.95 -19.77 -2.73
N SER A 741 67.28 -19.84 -2.81
CA SER A 741 68.07 -21.01 -2.41
C SER A 741 69.43 -20.54 -1.93
N PRO A 742 70.09 -21.33 -1.08
CA PRO A 742 69.79 -21.64 0.31
C PRO A 742 70.37 -20.61 1.31
#